data_AF-A0A970MU16-F1
#
_entry.id   AF-A0A970MU16-F1
#
_cell.length_a   1.000
_cell.length_b   1.000
_cell.length_c   1.000
_cell.angle_alpha   90.00
_cell.angle_beta   90.00
_cell.angle_gamma   90.00
#
_symmetry.space_group_name_H-M   'P 1'
#
loop_
_entity.id
_entity.type
_entity.pdbx_description
1 polymer ?
#
loop_
_entity_poly.entity_id
_entity_poly.type
_entity_poly.pdbx_seq_one_letter_code
_entity_poly.pdbx_strand_id
1 'polypeptide(L)'
;MSGWSSAGGEIALDSKEGALAIKGDQCRLISPLFDIKTSPWHLLEIEMRTNRSGNARMFFSDTTDEPYGGFREKWHRHIEMIGDGRYHKYSLLLCWHDLEKVIHIRLDPPGTDNAVKSIRVVDIQPAKTPDTTWSFISGLGGWAAVALADDPMASDEGALIKGNSDALILSGPIDRPTDDIPRLTLRAASKTSHRALFHWVRADRPGLHSFPVELIGDGKMHSYNIDLSASSDWDGTVAAIGLSPAEGHNPSEITLQSVSLGKVAIGPAEIKISRLELADPVTRAGDRAGLKLEVTNIGGSAAANVNAQVTIVGGGDPVILPVKSAKTIRAAESVQFVWETDFAVPGQLTAVSKVSATNAEPTSRQESLRIYPRLDKSAIRDIKYVPEPKPANTVDYLVGCYYFPGWRDYGAWSVLNDYPERRPILGYAHNGNPEVVDWQIKWALEHGIQFFIYDWYWIKGSRGLEEGLHDGFLRSRYQNKMKFCLLWANHNDPGSHSEDDMLKVTQFWIDNYFKRDNYLKIDGKNVMVIFSPHNITADMGSDATRAAFEKMNKLCEDAHVGGIYFIACGKGDAGWARQLENEGYDAISGYNYPSAGDRGQKSAPYSWMVDAYKVIWNDISDAATIPYIPLCEAGWDSRPWYGLTARVRTGKSPQLWQKMLDNARRYCDEPSRTLPDGRK
;
A
#
# COMPACT_ATOMS: atom_id res chain seq x y z
N MET A 1 -1.54 -4.66 -43.40
CA MET A 1 -1.37 -3.71 -42.27
C MET A 1 -2.33 -2.56 -42.51
N SER A 2 -3.43 -2.47 -41.77
CA SER A 2 -4.48 -1.44 -41.97
C SER A 2 -4.08 -0.06 -41.44
N GLY A 3 -2.87 0.42 -41.77
CA GLY A 3 -2.34 1.70 -41.30
C GLY A 3 -1.78 1.75 -39.87
N TRP A 4 -1.71 0.60 -39.18
CA TRP A 4 -1.05 0.48 -37.87
C TRP A 4 0.48 0.60 -38.01
N SER A 5 1.11 1.21 -37.02
CA SER A 5 2.57 1.40 -36.94
C SER A 5 3.11 1.02 -35.57
N SER A 6 4.44 0.95 -35.42
CA SER A 6 5.10 0.65 -34.14
C SER A 6 6.19 1.65 -33.78
N ALA A 7 6.46 1.77 -32.48
CA ALA A 7 7.65 2.43 -31.95
C ALA A 7 8.39 1.46 -31.02
N GLY A 8 9.73 1.37 -31.14
CA GLY A 8 10.55 0.51 -30.27
C GLY A 8 10.54 -0.99 -30.60
N GLY A 9 9.94 -1.41 -31.71
CA GLY A 9 9.95 -2.82 -32.14
C GLY A 9 9.29 -3.04 -33.51
N GLU A 10 9.12 -4.30 -33.88
CA GLU A 10 8.63 -4.73 -35.18
C GLU A 10 7.17 -5.19 -35.12
N ILE A 11 6.40 -4.85 -36.17
CA ILE A 11 5.05 -5.38 -36.37
C ILE A 11 4.94 -6.06 -37.73
N ALA A 12 4.24 -7.19 -37.76
CA ALA A 12 4.00 -7.94 -38.98
C ALA A 12 2.62 -8.60 -38.96
N LEU A 13 1.97 -8.70 -40.12
CA LEU A 13 0.75 -9.48 -40.23
C LEU A 13 1.10 -10.97 -40.19
N ASP A 14 0.62 -11.70 -39.19
CA ASP A 14 0.70 -13.15 -39.15
C ASP A 14 -0.57 -13.74 -39.79
N SER A 15 -0.44 -14.17 -41.05
CA SER A 15 -1.56 -14.75 -41.80
C SER A 15 -2.02 -16.10 -41.26
N LYS A 16 -1.20 -16.82 -40.48
CA LYS A 16 -1.59 -18.11 -39.88
C LYS A 16 -2.44 -17.90 -38.64
N GLU A 17 -2.11 -16.90 -37.84
CA GLU A 17 -2.89 -16.55 -36.64
C GLU A 17 -4.07 -15.61 -36.94
N GLY A 18 -4.06 -14.93 -38.10
CA GLY A 18 -5.05 -13.91 -38.42
C GLY A 18 -4.92 -12.68 -37.52
N ALA A 19 -3.69 -12.33 -37.14
CA ALA A 19 -3.39 -11.31 -36.14
C ALA A 19 -2.22 -10.42 -36.57
N LEU A 20 -2.09 -9.25 -35.93
CA LEU A 20 -0.92 -8.39 -36.02
C LEU A 20 0.07 -8.80 -34.92
N ALA A 21 1.18 -9.41 -35.30
CA ALA A 21 2.27 -9.74 -34.39
C ALA A 21 3.05 -8.47 -34.01
N ILE A 22 3.42 -8.36 -32.75
CA ILE A 22 4.15 -7.23 -32.14
C ILE A 22 5.34 -7.83 -31.40
N LYS A 23 6.56 -7.55 -31.89
CA LYS A 23 7.81 -8.12 -31.39
C LYS A 23 8.75 -7.02 -30.92
N GLY A 24 9.51 -7.32 -29.87
CA GLY A 24 10.54 -6.42 -29.34
C GLY A 24 10.21 -5.91 -27.94
N ASP A 25 11.24 -5.53 -27.20
CA ASP A 25 11.09 -4.98 -25.85
C ASP A 25 10.51 -3.56 -25.92
N GLN A 26 9.50 -3.30 -25.09
CA GLN A 26 8.74 -2.05 -25.09
C GLN A 26 8.15 -1.62 -26.45
N CYS A 27 7.84 -2.57 -27.34
CA CYS A 27 7.22 -2.25 -28.63
C CYS A 27 5.81 -1.68 -28.41
N ARG A 28 5.55 -0.49 -28.94
CA ARG A 28 4.29 0.27 -28.79
C ARG A 28 3.53 0.23 -30.10
N LEU A 29 2.30 -0.24 -30.08
CA LEU A 29 1.44 -0.33 -31.26
C LEU A 29 0.60 0.95 -31.37
N ILE A 30 0.70 1.66 -32.50
CA ILE A 30 0.01 2.94 -32.75
C ILE A 30 -1.02 2.76 -33.87
N SER A 31 -2.24 3.23 -33.64
CA SER A 31 -3.33 3.13 -34.61
C SER A 31 -3.12 4.08 -35.81
N PRO A 32 -3.75 3.80 -36.96
CA PRO A 32 -4.02 4.85 -37.93
C PRO A 32 -4.85 5.97 -37.29
N LEU A 33 -4.87 7.14 -37.95
CA LEU A 33 -5.77 8.23 -37.56
C LEU A 33 -7.23 7.85 -37.87
N PHE A 34 -8.13 8.27 -36.98
CA PHE A 34 -9.57 8.17 -37.08
C PHE A 34 -10.21 9.44 -36.49
N ASP A 35 -11.55 9.49 -36.42
CA ASP A 35 -12.28 10.56 -35.74
C ASP A 35 -13.47 9.95 -35.00
N ILE A 36 -13.35 9.84 -33.68
CA ILE A 36 -14.40 9.34 -32.80
C ILE A 36 -14.77 10.46 -31.83
N LYS A 37 -16.01 10.95 -31.93
CA LYS A 37 -16.61 11.78 -30.88
C LYS A 37 -16.68 10.97 -29.60
N THR A 38 -16.18 11.49 -28.49
CA THR A 38 -16.10 10.72 -27.24
C THR A 38 -17.46 10.62 -26.53
N SER A 39 -17.54 9.64 -25.64
CA SER A 39 -18.70 9.39 -24.79
C SER A 39 -18.22 8.68 -23.52
N PRO A 40 -18.85 8.91 -22.35
CA PRO A 40 -18.58 8.13 -21.14
C PRO A 40 -18.96 6.65 -21.31
N TRP A 41 -19.77 6.33 -22.32
CA TRP A 41 -20.30 4.99 -22.61
C TRP A 41 -19.51 4.25 -23.69
N HIS A 42 -18.30 4.71 -24.02
CA HIS A 42 -17.44 3.98 -24.94
C HIS A 42 -16.69 2.86 -24.21
N LEU A 43 -16.94 1.62 -24.63
CA LEU A 43 -16.23 0.42 -24.21
C LEU A 43 -15.15 0.08 -25.24
N LEU A 44 -13.92 -0.09 -24.77
CA LEU A 44 -12.85 -0.68 -25.55
C LEU A 44 -12.88 -2.19 -25.40
N GLU A 45 -12.78 -2.92 -26.52
CA GLU A 45 -12.59 -4.37 -26.51
C GLU A 45 -11.36 -4.74 -27.35
N ILE A 46 -10.48 -5.57 -26.78
CA ILE A 46 -9.24 -6.06 -27.40
C ILE A 46 -9.23 -7.58 -27.34
N GLU A 47 -8.97 -8.25 -28.47
CA GLU A 47 -8.62 -9.68 -28.48
C GLU A 47 -7.14 -9.83 -28.81
N MET A 48 -6.34 -10.30 -27.85
CA MET A 48 -4.89 -10.42 -28.01
C MET A 48 -4.24 -11.46 -27.10
N ARG A 49 -3.01 -11.85 -27.44
CA ARG A 49 -2.12 -12.67 -26.61
C ARG A 49 -0.83 -11.92 -26.27
N THR A 50 -0.24 -12.24 -25.11
CA THR A 50 1.09 -11.79 -24.68
C THR A 50 1.83 -12.95 -24.01
N ASN A 51 3.17 -12.96 -24.08
CA ASN A 51 4.03 -13.93 -23.39
C ASN A 51 4.40 -13.50 -21.96
N ARG A 52 3.97 -12.32 -21.51
CA ARG A 52 4.25 -11.79 -20.17
C ARG A 52 3.00 -11.23 -19.55
N SER A 53 2.70 -11.65 -18.32
CA SER A 53 1.61 -11.04 -17.56
C SER A 53 2.06 -9.68 -17.08
N GLY A 54 1.15 -8.72 -17.07
CA GLY A 54 1.47 -7.39 -16.58
C GLY A 54 0.52 -6.35 -17.11
N ASN A 55 0.80 -5.11 -16.72
CA ASN A 55 -0.06 -3.98 -17.03
C ASN A 55 0.29 -3.41 -18.40
N ALA A 56 -0.62 -3.54 -19.36
CA ALA A 56 -0.57 -2.82 -20.61
C ALA A 56 -1.14 -1.42 -20.44
N ARG A 57 -0.59 -0.44 -21.16
CA ARG A 57 -1.14 0.92 -21.19
C ARG A 57 -1.80 1.19 -22.53
N MET A 58 -3.05 1.63 -22.48
CA MET A 58 -3.79 2.12 -23.63
C MET A 58 -3.88 3.65 -23.55
N PHE A 59 -3.12 4.34 -24.40
CA PHE A 59 -3.16 5.79 -24.55
C PHE A 59 -4.15 6.19 -25.64
N PHE A 60 -4.71 7.38 -25.50
CA PHE A 60 -5.57 8.02 -26.49
C PHE A 60 -5.22 9.52 -26.58
N SER A 61 -5.46 10.12 -27.74
CA SER A 61 -5.18 11.55 -27.97
C SER A 61 -6.13 12.15 -29.01
N ASP A 62 -6.37 13.44 -28.85
CA ASP A 62 -7.13 14.32 -29.73
C ASP A 62 -6.24 15.09 -30.73
N THR A 63 -4.92 15.01 -30.55
CA THR A 63 -3.90 15.66 -31.38
C THR A 63 -2.75 14.70 -31.70
N THR A 64 -1.94 15.03 -32.71
CA THR A 64 -0.65 14.41 -33.01
C THR A 64 0.54 15.29 -32.63
N ASP A 65 0.31 16.41 -31.93
CA ASP A 65 1.35 17.40 -31.63
C ASP A 65 2.41 16.85 -30.65
N GLU A 66 3.67 17.16 -30.93
CA GLU A 66 4.79 16.81 -30.06
C GLU A 66 4.63 17.36 -28.62
N PRO A 67 5.25 16.73 -27.60
CA PRO A 67 6.08 15.53 -27.68
C PRO A 67 5.26 14.24 -27.85
N TYR A 68 5.91 13.16 -28.29
CA TYR A 68 5.38 11.80 -28.35
C TYR A 68 4.17 11.61 -29.27
N GLY A 69 4.05 12.43 -30.32
CA GLY A 69 2.93 12.36 -31.25
C GLY A 69 1.57 12.57 -30.60
N GLY A 70 1.46 13.49 -29.63
CA GLY A 70 0.20 13.87 -28.98
C GLY A 70 -0.14 13.11 -27.69
N PHE A 71 0.40 11.90 -27.50
CA PHE A 71 0.13 11.12 -26.29
C PHE A 71 0.64 11.82 -25.02
N ARG A 72 -0.17 11.78 -23.95
CA ARG A 72 0.16 12.35 -22.64
C ARG A 72 -0.09 11.31 -21.55
N GLU A 73 0.72 11.35 -20.49
CA GLU A 73 0.58 10.43 -19.34
C GLU A 73 -0.79 10.55 -18.65
N LYS A 74 -1.47 11.69 -18.72
CA LYS A 74 -2.82 11.81 -18.15
C LYS A 74 -3.93 11.09 -18.95
N TRP A 75 -3.66 10.73 -20.21
CA TRP A 75 -4.64 10.17 -21.15
C TRP A 75 -4.37 8.71 -21.47
N HIS A 76 -4.39 7.87 -20.43
CA HIS A 76 -4.28 6.43 -20.63
C HIS A 76 -5.16 5.64 -19.66
N ARG A 77 -5.29 4.35 -19.98
CA ARG A 77 -5.90 3.33 -19.14
C ARG A 77 -4.99 2.14 -19.01
N HIS A 78 -5.04 1.54 -17.85
CA HIS A 78 -4.34 0.30 -17.55
C HIS A 78 -5.22 -0.89 -17.91
N ILE A 79 -4.62 -1.88 -18.55
CA ILE A 79 -5.26 -3.16 -18.87
C ILE A 79 -4.33 -4.24 -18.36
N GLU A 80 -4.76 -4.99 -17.36
CA GLU A 80 -3.94 -6.09 -16.89
C GLU A 80 -4.09 -7.29 -17.82
N MET A 81 -2.96 -7.75 -18.36
CA MET A 81 -2.91 -8.78 -19.38
C MET A 81 -2.35 -10.09 -18.84
N ILE A 82 -2.87 -11.19 -19.36
CA ILE A 82 -2.47 -12.56 -19.02
C ILE A 82 -1.40 -13.03 -20.00
N GLY A 83 -0.22 -13.33 -19.48
CA GLY A 83 0.99 -13.73 -20.21
C GLY A 83 1.14 -15.20 -20.52
N ASP A 84 0.05 -15.94 -20.68
CA ASP A 84 0.10 -17.40 -20.91
C ASP A 84 0.31 -17.78 -22.38
N GLY A 85 0.56 -16.79 -23.25
CA GLY A 85 0.71 -16.98 -24.69
C GLY A 85 -0.60 -17.29 -25.43
N ARG A 86 -1.76 -17.24 -24.77
CA ARG A 86 -3.07 -17.52 -25.37
C ARG A 86 -3.84 -16.24 -25.64
N TYR A 87 -4.80 -16.32 -26.56
CA TYR A 87 -5.69 -15.21 -26.86
C TYR A 87 -6.72 -15.04 -25.74
N HIS A 88 -6.80 -13.82 -25.22
CA HIS A 88 -7.81 -13.39 -24.26
C HIS A 88 -8.56 -12.19 -24.82
N LYS A 89 -9.79 -11.99 -24.32
CA LYS A 89 -10.56 -10.78 -24.55
C LYS A 89 -10.40 -9.87 -23.34
N TYR A 90 -10.11 -8.61 -23.60
CA TYR A 90 -10.00 -7.56 -22.60
C TYR A 90 -11.04 -6.50 -22.93
N SER A 91 -11.74 -6.03 -21.90
CA SER A 91 -12.78 -5.02 -22.07
C SER A 91 -12.65 -3.96 -20.99
N LEU A 92 -12.76 -2.68 -21.35
CA LEU A 92 -12.56 -1.58 -20.43
C LEU A 92 -13.40 -0.36 -20.83
N LEU A 93 -14.11 0.23 -19.87
CA LEU A 93 -14.79 1.52 -20.06
C LEU A 93 -13.76 2.65 -20.18
N LEU A 94 -13.82 3.40 -21.29
CA LEU A 94 -12.80 4.40 -21.60
C LEU A 94 -12.96 5.67 -20.76
N CYS A 95 -14.20 6.12 -20.50
CA CYS A 95 -14.50 7.36 -19.76
C CYS A 95 -13.62 8.54 -20.21
N TRP A 96 -13.53 8.77 -21.52
CA TRP A 96 -12.63 9.74 -22.15
C TRP A 96 -13.34 11.01 -22.66
N HIS A 97 -14.56 11.25 -22.20
CA HIS A 97 -15.48 12.30 -22.68
C HIS A 97 -15.08 13.74 -22.39
N ASP A 98 -14.02 13.96 -21.61
CA ASP A 98 -13.40 15.28 -21.44
C ASP A 98 -12.62 15.72 -22.69
N LEU A 99 -12.20 14.77 -23.54
CA LEU A 99 -11.76 15.08 -24.89
C LEU A 99 -13.01 15.22 -25.76
N GLU A 100 -13.14 16.27 -26.56
CA GLU A 100 -14.29 16.39 -27.49
C GLU A 100 -14.30 15.24 -28.51
N LYS A 101 -13.11 14.81 -28.93
CA LYS A 101 -12.89 13.69 -29.86
C LYS A 101 -11.56 13.00 -29.58
N VAL A 102 -11.41 11.77 -30.07
CA VAL A 102 -10.13 11.04 -30.11
C VAL A 102 -9.81 10.70 -31.56
N ILE A 103 -8.56 10.92 -31.95
CA ILE A 103 -8.10 10.71 -33.32
C ILE A 103 -7.13 9.55 -33.48
N HIS A 104 -6.51 9.07 -32.40
CA HIS A 104 -5.71 7.84 -32.43
C HIS A 104 -5.48 7.26 -31.03
N ILE A 105 -5.04 6.00 -31.00
CA ILE A 105 -4.67 5.26 -29.79
C ILE A 105 -3.29 4.64 -29.91
N ARG A 106 -2.69 4.36 -28.75
CA ARG A 106 -1.45 3.59 -28.62
C ARG A 106 -1.58 2.54 -27.54
N LEU A 107 -1.23 1.30 -27.87
CA LEU A 107 -1.17 0.17 -26.96
C LEU A 107 0.29 -0.18 -26.65
N ASP A 108 0.63 -0.17 -25.36
CA ASP A 108 1.93 -0.59 -24.83
C ASP A 108 1.73 -1.94 -24.11
N PRO A 109 1.89 -3.09 -24.78
CA PRO A 109 1.75 -4.40 -24.15
C PRO A 109 2.96 -4.76 -23.26
N PRO A 110 2.79 -5.64 -22.25
CA PRO A 110 3.84 -5.97 -21.28
C PRO A 110 4.89 -6.98 -21.78
N GLY A 111 4.57 -7.75 -22.82
CA GLY A 111 5.41 -8.82 -23.35
C GLY A 111 6.32 -8.36 -24.49
N THR A 112 7.32 -9.18 -24.79
CA THR A 112 8.20 -9.02 -25.96
C THR A 112 7.67 -9.78 -27.19
N ASP A 113 6.69 -10.65 -26.97
CA ASP A 113 5.96 -11.41 -27.99
C ASP A 113 4.46 -11.28 -27.75
N ASN A 114 3.83 -10.43 -28.57
CA ASN A 114 2.39 -10.19 -28.51
C ASN A 114 1.77 -10.37 -29.89
N ALA A 115 0.46 -10.64 -29.93
CA ALA A 115 -0.30 -10.60 -31.17
C ALA A 115 -1.74 -10.14 -30.91
N VAL A 116 -2.22 -9.20 -31.74
CA VAL A 116 -3.54 -8.57 -31.61
C VAL A 116 -4.41 -8.95 -32.80
N LYS A 117 -5.58 -9.55 -32.55
CA LYS A 117 -6.56 -9.86 -33.58
C LYS A 117 -7.50 -8.70 -33.87
N SER A 118 -7.97 -8.03 -32.81
CA SER A 118 -8.92 -6.93 -32.94
C SER A 118 -8.79 -5.92 -31.81
N ILE A 119 -9.05 -4.66 -32.14
CA ILE A 119 -9.30 -3.56 -31.21
C ILE A 119 -10.54 -2.85 -31.73
N ARG A 120 -11.57 -2.68 -30.90
CA ARG A 120 -12.80 -1.99 -31.26
C ARG A 120 -13.29 -1.10 -30.12
N VAL A 121 -13.92 0.01 -30.50
CA VAL A 121 -14.64 0.89 -29.58
C VAL A 121 -16.13 0.72 -29.85
N VAL A 122 -16.89 0.42 -28.80
CA VAL A 122 -18.33 0.17 -28.85
C VAL A 122 -19.04 1.19 -27.97
N ASP A 123 -20.08 1.84 -28.50
CA ASP A 123 -20.98 2.68 -27.70
C ASP A 123 -22.08 1.80 -27.09
N ILE A 124 -22.06 1.62 -25.77
CA ILE A 124 -22.95 0.68 -25.08
C ILE A 124 -24.33 1.26 -24.72
N GLN A 125 -24.54 2.58 -24.89
CA GLN A 125 -25.82 3.29 -24.73
C GLN A 125 -26.76 2.73 -23.64
N PRO A 126 -26.37 2.80 -22.35
CA PRO A 126 -27.15 2.16 -21.30
C PRO A 126 -28.54 2.81 -21.14
N ALA A 127 -29.52 1.99 -20.77
CA ALA A 127 -30.88 2.45 -20.52
C ALA A 127 -30.92 3.43 -19.34
N LYS A 128 -31.84 4.40 -19.36
CA LYS A 128 -32.08 5.27 -18.19
C LYS A 128 -32.55 4.45 -16.99
N THR A 129 -32.04 4.78 -15.82
CA THR A 129 -32.35 4.12 -14.54
C THR A 129 -32.90 5.13 -13.53
N PRO A 130 -33.43 4.68 -12.38
CA PRO A 130 -33.58 5.58 -11.23
C PRO A 130 -32.28 6.32 -10.94
N ASP A 131 -32.36 7.54 -10.41
CA ASP A 131 -31.17 8.39 -10.30
C ASP A 131 -30.30 8.08 -9.06
N THR A 132 -30.90 7.60 -7.97
CA THR A 132 -30.19 7.50 -6.67
C THR A 132 -30.51 6.26 -5.85
N THR A 133 -31.51 5.45 -6.21
CA THR A 133 -31.86 4.24 -5.44
C THR A 133 -32.29 3.12 -6.37
N TRP A 134 -31.64 1.96 -6.25
CA TRP A 134 -31.85 0.79 -7.09
C TRP A 134 -32.14 -0.43 -6.23
N SER A 135 -33.13 -1.23 -6.65
CA SER A 135 -33.43 -2.54 -6.10
C SER A 135 -33.04 -3.61 -7.12
N PHE A 136 -32.42 -4.67 -6.63
CA PHE A 136 -32.00 -5.82 -7.42
C PHE A 136 -32.87 -7.07 -7.14
N ILE A 137 -34.01 -6.86 -6.49
CA ILE A 137 -35.02 -7.89 -6.26
C ILE A 137 -35.84 -8.06 -7.54
N SER A 138 -35.87 -9.29 -8.05
CA SER A 138 -36.64 -9.68 -9.25
C SER A 138 -36.33 -8.86 -10.53
N GLY A 139 -35.20 -8.11 -10.56
CA GLY A 139 -34.74 -7.33 -11.71
C GLY A 139 -33.40 -6.62 -11.41
N LEU A 140 -32.79 -5.97 -12.41
CA LEU A 140 -31.50 -5.27 -12.25
C LEU A 140 -31.61 -3.75 -12.11
N GLY A 141 -32.84 -3.20 -12.03
CA GLY A 141 -33.04 -1.75 -11.94
C GLY A 141 -32.43 -0.95 -13.12
N GLY A 142 -32.27 -1.61 -14.27
CA GLY A 142 -31.63 -1.13 -15.50
C GLY A 142 -30.10 -1.06 -15.46
N TRP A 143 -29.46 -1.66 -14.45
CA TRP A 143 -28.03 -1.96 -14.49
C TRP A 143 -27.75 -3.11 -15.47
N ALA A 144 -26.57 -3.08 -16.06
CA ALA A 144 -26.12 -4.12 -17.00
C ALA A 144 -24.67 -4.53 -16.71
N ALA A 145 -24.33 -5.78 -17.05
CA ALA A 145 -22.94 -6.20 -17.17
C ALA A 145 -22.25 -5.36 -18.25
N VAL A 146 -21.07 -4.87 -17.91
CA VAL A 146 -20.14 -4.21 -18.81
C VAL A 146 -18.80 -4.92 -18.67
N ALA A 147 -18.00 -4.89 -19.73
CA ALA A 147 -16.70 -5.54 -19.78
C ALA A 147 -16.76 -7.08 -19.63
N LEU A 148 -16.02 -7.65 -18.67
CA LEU A 148 -15.90 -9.11 -18.49
C LEU A 148 -16.84 -9.68 -17.42
N ALA A 149 -17.84 -8.90 -16.99
CA ALA A 149 -18.83 -9.37 -16.01
C ALA A 149 -19.75 -10.45 -16.63
N ASP A 150 -19.99 -11.51 -15.86
CA ASP A 150 -21.11 -12.43 -16.13
C ASP A 150 -22.43 -11.65 -16.03
N ASP A 151 -23.43 -12.03 -16.83
CA ASP A 151 -24.76 -11.44 -16.77
C ASP A 151 -25.36 -11.65 -15.35
N PRO A 152 -25.68 -10.57 -14.61
CA PRO A 152 -26.17 -10.71 -13.25
C PRO A 152 -27.52 -11.42 -13.22
N MET A 153 -27.64 -12.38 -12.31
CA MET A 153 -28.88 -13.16 -12.15
C MET A 153 -29.69 -12.61 -10.99
N ALA A 154 -30.75 -11.85 -11.30
CA ALA A 154 -31.69 -11.36 -10.29
C ALA A 154 -32.53 -12.49 -9.68
N SER A 155 -32.81 -12.37 -8.39
CA SER A 155 -33.66 -13.27 -7.61
C SER A 155 -34.49 -12.49 -6.59
N ASP A 156 -35.30 -13.18 -5.78
CA ASP A 156 -36.06 -12.53 -4.72
C ASP A 156 -35.20 -12.03 -3.55
N GLU A 157 -33.94 -12.49 -3.46
CA GLU A 157 -32.97 -12.07 -2.43
C GLU A 157 -32.07 -10.91 -2.89
N GLY A 158 -31.92 -10.75 -4.21
CA GLY A 158 -31.01 -9.82 -4.87
C GLY A 158 -30.40 -10.38 -6.16
N ALA A 159 -29.55 -9.61 -6.82
CA ALA A 159 -28.79 -10.02 -8.00
C ALA A 159 -27.45 -10.66 -7.61
N LEU A 160 -27.19 -11.84 -8.15
CA LEU A 160 -25.90 -12.51 -8.03
C LEU A 160 -24.92 -11.90 -9.02
N ILE A 161 -23.80 -11.38 -8.53
CA ILE A 161 -22.73 -10.79 -9.33
C ILE A 161 -21.46 -11.59 -9.08
N LYS A 162 -20.79 -12.00 -10.15
CA LYS A 162 -19.55 -12.78 -10.10
C LYS A 162 -18.49 -12.15 -10.97
N GLY A 163 -17.25 -12.24 -10.51
CA GLY A 163 -16.09 -11.83 -11.28
C GLY A 163 -15.01 -11.17 -10.43
N ASN A 164 -14.05 -10.56 -11.11
CA ASN A 164 -12.88 -9.93 -10.52
C ASN A 164 -12.98 -8.39 -10.66
N SER A 165 -11.86 -7.66 -10.59
CA SER A 165 -11.85 -6.20 -10.80
C SER A 165 -12.28 -5.75 -12.21
N ASP A 166 -12.22 -6.63 -13.21
CA ASP A 166 -12.58 -6.33 -14.60
C ASP A 166 -14.06 -6.64 -14.88
N ALA A 167 -14.72 -7.33 -13.96
CA ALA A 167 -16.16 -7.53 -13.99
C ALA A 167 -16.84 -6.28 -13.44
N LEU A 168 -17.42 -5.46 -14.30
CA LEU A 168 -18.12 -4.23 -13.92
C LEU A 168 -19.61 -4.39 -14.24
N ILE A 169 -20.48 -4.17 -13.26
CA ILE A 169 -21.87 -3.82 -13.55
C ILE A 169 -22.02 -2.31 -13.44
N LEU A 170 -22.77 -1.70 -14.36
CA LEU A 170 -22.90 -0.25 -14.48
C LEU A 170 -24.37 0.16 -14.45
N SER A 171 -24.67 1.26 -13.77
CA SER A 171 -25.98 1.90 -13.82
C SER A 171 -26.24 2.53 -15.19
N GLY A 172 -27.50 2.89 -15.43
CA GLY A 172 -27.83 3.87 -16.45
C GLY A 172 -27.27 5.26 -16.16
N PRO A 173 -27.47 6.20 -17.10
CA PRO A 173 -27.08 7.60 -16.90
C PRO A 173 -27.76 8.21 -15.67
N ILE A 174 -26.96 8.90 -14.86
CA ILE A 174 -27.41 9.73 -13.75
C ILE A 174 -26.89 11.16 -13.94
N ASP A 175 -27.52 12.13 -13.28
CA ASP A 175 -27.12 13.53 -13.29
C ASP A 175 -27.32 14.11 -11.89
N ARG A 176 -26.32 13.87 -11.03
CA ARG A 176 -26.40 14.23 -9.61
C ARG A 176 -25.09 14.88 -9.12
N PRO A 177 -25.16 16.11 -8.56
CA PRO A 177 -24.03 16.70 -7.87
C PRO A 177 -23.61 15.85 -6.67
N THR A 178 -22.31 15.65 -6.46
CA THR A 178 -21.77 14.81 -5.38
C THR A 178 -22.21 15.28 -3.99
N ASP A 179 -22.39 16.59 -3.79
CA ASP A 179 -22.84 17.21 -2.54
C ASP A 179 -24.27 16.82 -2.14
N ASP A 180 -25.11 16.42 -3.10
CA ASP A 180 -26.47 15.95 -2.84
C ASP A 180 -26.53 14.47 -2.47
N ILE A 181 -25.48 13.73 -2.80
CA ILE A 181 -25.35 12.28 -2.63
C ILE A 181 -24.01 11.88 -1.98
N PRO A 182 -23.61 12.48 -0.83
CA PRO A 182 -22.30 12.23 -0.23
C PRO A 182 -22.17 10.83 0.39
N ARG A 183 -23.25 10.05 0.49
CA ARG A 183 -23.24 8.73 1.12
C ARG A 183 -23.75 7.64 0.20
N LEU A 184 -23.03 6.53 0.18
CA LEU A 184 -23.44 5.26 -0.40
C LEU A 184 -23.99 4.34 0.69
N THR A 185 -25.15 3.75 0.43
CA THR A 185 -25.63 2.55 1.14
C THR A 185 -25.68 1.40 0.15
N LEU A 186 -24.86 0.39 0.39
CA LEU A 186 -24.90 -0.89 -0.32
C LEU A 186 -25.53 -1.94 0.59
N ARG A 187 -26.55 -2.66 0.12
CA ARG A 187 -27.07 -3.84 0.83
C ARG A 187 -26.66 -5.10 0.08
N ALA A 188 -25.70 -5.84 0.63
CA ALA A 188 -25.11 -6.98 -0.04
C ALA A 188 -24.71 -8.10 0.93
N ALA A 189 -24.62 -9.32 0.41
CA ALA A 189 -24.13 -10.50 1.11
C ALA A 189 -22.93 -11.11 0.39
N SER A 190 -21.98 -11.64 1.16
CA SER A 190 -20.82 -12.37 0.65
C SER A 190 -20.51 -13.56 1.55
N LYS A 191 -20.06 -14.68 0.96
CA LYS A 191 -19.59 -15.86 1.70
C LYS A 191 -18.11 -15.75 2.14
N THR A 192 -17.37 -14.78 1.60
CA THR A 192 -15.95 -14.56 1.91
C THR A 192 -15.71 -13.09 2.25
N SER A 193 -14.84 -12.82 3.22
CA SER A 193 -14.46 -11.45 3.54
C SER A 193 -13.44 -10.96 2.50
N HIS A 194 -13.81 -9.93 1.75
CA HIS A 194 -12.98 -9.37 0.68
C HIS A 194 -13.39 -7.92 0.39
N ARG A 195 -12.69 -7.25 -0.54
CA ARG A 195 -13.07 -5.92 -1.01
C ARG A 195 -13.79 -6.03 -2.35
N ALA A 196 -14.97 -5.43 -2.45
CA ALA A 196 -15.58 -5.04 -3.71
C ALA A 196 -15.16 -3.61 -4.07
N LEU A 197 -15.35 -3.19 -5.33
CA LEU A 197 -15.05 -1.83 -5.77
C LEU A 197 -16.35 -1.14 -6.19
N PHE A 198 -16.73 -0.08 -5.48
CA PHE A 198 -17.75 0.83 -5.95
C PHE A 198 -17.12 1.82 -6.93
N HIS A 199 -17.71 1.98 -8.11
CA HIS A 199 -17.17 2.84 -9.16
C HIS A 199 -18.09 4.02 -9.44
N TRP A 200 -17.52 5.10 -9.95
CA TRP A 200 -18.29 6.19 -10.55
C TRP A 200 -17.59 6.79 -11.76
N VAL A 201 -18.42 7.35 -12.65
CA VAL A 201 -18.00 8.15 -13.79
C VAL A 201 -18.46 9.57 -13.51
N ARG A 202 -17.55 10.53 -13.69
CA ARG A 202 -17.86 11.96 -13.59
C ARG A 202 -18.34 12.49 -14.93
N ALA A 203 -19.29 13.42 -14.94
CA ALA A 203 -19.74 14.09 -16.16
C ALA A 203 -18.68 15.06 -16.71
N ASP A 204 -17.88 15.64 -15.83
CA ASP A 204 -16.96 16.76 -16.07
C ASP A 204 -15.47 16.36 -16.06
N ARG A 205 -15.16 15.08 -15.85
CA ARG A 205 -13.78 14.59 -15.77
C ARG A 205 -13.66 13.17 -16.34
N PRO A 206 -12.54 12.85 -17.03
CA PRO A 206 -12.33 11.52 -17.57
C PRO A 206 -11.85 10.57 -16.46
N GLY A 207 -12.24 9.30 -16.54
CA GLY A 207 -11.84 8.28 -15.57
C GLY A 207 -12.98 7.38 -15.15
N LEU A 208 -12.63 6.15 -14.80
CA LEU A 208 -13.46 5.31 -13.93
C LEU A 208 -12.84 5.41 -12.54
N HIS A 209 -13.49 6.15 -11.65
CA HIS A 209 -13.05 6.33 -10.28
C HIS A 209 -13.61 5.20 -9.42
N SER A 210 -12.94 4.85 -8.33
CA SER A 210 -13.40 3.78 -7.46
C SER A 210 -13.09 3.98 -5.98
N PHE A 211 -13.91 3.37 -5.14
CA PHE A 211 -13.76 3.33 -3.69
C PHE A 211 -14.02 1.90 -3.21
N PRO A 212 -13.12 1.33 -2.37
CA PRO A 212 -13.28 -0.04 -1.91
C PRO A 212 -14.39 -0.17 -0.85
N VAL A 213 -15.14 -1.27 -0.92
CA VAL A 213 -16.14 -1.68 0.07
C VAL A 213 -15.69 -2.99 0.72
N GLU A 214 -15.41 -2.97 2.03
CA GLU A 214 -15.01 -4.17 2.77
C GLU A 214 -16.24 -5.02 3.13
N LEU A 215 -16.44 -6.12 2.40
CA LEU A 215 -17.57 -7.04 2.57
C LEU A 215 -17.31 -8.05 3.69
N ILE A 216 -18.37 -8.34 4.45
CA ILE A 216 -18.36 -9.36 5.50
C ILE A 216 -18.67 -10.72 4.87
N GLY A 217 -17.84 -11.72 5.18
CA GLY A 217 -17.90 -13.06 4.60
C GLY A 217 -18.67 -14.10 5.40
N ASP A 218 -19.85 -13.78 5.93
CA ASP A 218 -20.66 -14.72 6.73
C ASP A 218 -21.90 -15.25 5.98
N GLY A 219 -22.07 -14.86 4.72
CA GLY A 219 -23.18 -15.21 3.85
C GLY A 219 -24.48 -14.46 4.13
N LYS A 220 -24.49 -13.50 5.06
CA LYS A 220 -25.71 -12.74 5.43
C LYS A 220 -25.76 -11.39 4.74
N MET A 221 -26.97 -10.85 4.69
CA MET A 221 -27.22 -9.53 4.12
C MET A 221 -26.82 -8.44 5.12
N HIS A 222 -25.86 -7.61 4.73
CA HIS A 222 -25.34 -6.51 5.54
C HIS A 222 -25.59 -5.16 4.85
N SER A 223 -25.62 -4.08 5.65
CA SER A 223 -25.64 -2.71 5.14
C SER A 223 -24.24 -2.10 5.23
N TYR A 224 -23.68 -1.71 4.10
CA TYR A 224 -22.40 -1.01 4.01
C TYR A 224 -22.68 0.46 3.73
N ASN A 225 -22.53 1.29 4.76
CA ASN A 225 -22.74 2.73 4.69
C ASN A 225 -21.39 3.44 4.60
N ILE A 226 -21.12 4.08 3.47
CA ILE A 226 -19.83 4.71 3.16
C ILE A 226 -20.03 6.21 2.97
N ASP A 227 -19.20 6.99 3.63
CA ASP A 227 -19.06 8.42 3.37
C ASP A 227 -18.12 8.63 2.20
N LEU A 228 -18.70 8.93 1.03
CA LEU A 228 -17.94 9.14 -0.19
C LEU A 228 -17.24 10.49 -0.19
N SER A 229 -17.69 11.47 0.62
CA SER A 229 -17.03 12.78 0.75
C SER A 229 -15.64 12.69 1.38
N ALA A 230 -15.30 11.56 2.00
CA ALA A 230 -13.94 11.27 2.45
C ALA A 230 -12.97 10.98 1.29
N SER A 231 -13.48 10.70 0.08
CA SER A 231 -12.69 10.55 -1.13
C SER A 231 -12.48 11.92 -1.78
N SER A 232 -11.22 12.31 -2.02
CA SER A 232 -10.90 13.55 -2.74
C SER A 232 -11.40 13.55 -4.20
N ASP A 233 -11.72 12.38 -4.75
CA ASP A 233 -12.24 12.21 -6.11
C ASP A 233 -13.79 12.22 -6.19
N TRP A 234 -14.48 12.37 -5.05
CA TRP A 234 -15.95 12.47 -4.99
C TRP A 234 -16.40 13.94 -5.05
N ASP A 235 -16.23 14.54 -6.22
CA ASP A 235 -16.56 15.94 -6.54
C ASP A 235 -17.28 16.07 -7.90
N GLY A 236 -17.88 17.23 -8.14
CA GLY A 236 -18.54 17.54 -9.41
C GLY A 236 -19.90 16.86 -9.57
N THR A 237 -20.17 16.34 -10.78
CA THR A 237 -21.42 15.68 -11.13
C THR A 237 -21.16 14.23 -11.50
N VAL A 238 -21.91 13.31 -10.90
CA VAL A 238 -21.85 11.89 -11.22
C VAL A 238 -22.71 11.60 -12.45
N ALA A 239 -22.14 10.91 -13.43
CA ALA A 239 -22.78 10.49 -14.69
C ALA A 239 -23.20 9.02 -14.70
N ALA A 240 -22.49 8.16 -13.94
CA ALA A 240 -22.80 6.75 -13.78
C ALA A 240 -22.19 6.24 -12.48
N ILE A 241 -22.76 5.16 -11.92
CA ILE A 241 -22.12 4.38 -10.87
C ILE A 241 -21.99 2.92 -11.29
N GLY A 242 -21.06 2.22 -10.67
CA GLY A 242 -20.84 0.81 -10.96
C GLY A 242 -20.36 0.04 -9.75
N LEU A 243 -20.28 -1.28 -9.92
CA LEU A 243 -19.78 -2.18 -8.90
C LEU A 243 -18.97 -3.29 -9.56
N SER A 244 -17.76 -3.52 -9.07
CA SER A 244 -17.03 -4.76 -9.30
C SER A 244 -17.10 -5.63 -8.05
N PRO A 245 -17.41 -6.93 -8.19
CA PRO A 245 -17.59 -7.82 -7.06
C PRO A 245 -16.30 -8.11 -6.30
N ALA A 246 -15.10 -7.84 -6.87
CA ALA A 246 -13.83 -8.02 -6.19
C ALA A 246 -12.77 -6.99 -6.57
N GLU A 247 -11.80 -6.78 -5.68
CA GLU A 247 -10.53 -6.10 -5.95
C GLU A 247 -9.48 -7.10 -6.49
N GLY A 248 -8.78 -6.72 -7.56
CA GLY A 248 -7.77 -7.55 -8.22
C GLY A 248 -8.32 -8.77 -8.98
N HIS A 249 -7.44 -9.70 -9.32
CA HIS A 249 -7.72 -10.80 -10.27
C HIS A 249 -8.59 -11.94 -9.76
N ASN A 250 -8.59 -12.17 -8.45
CA ASN A 250 -9.27 -13.34 -7.91
C ASN A 250 -10.77 -13.08 -7.93
N PRO A 251 -11.56 -13.89 -8.67
CA PRO A 251 -12.99 -13.66 -8.74
C PRO A 251 -13.65 -13.92 -7.39
N SER A 252 -14.66 -13.13 -7.07
CA SER A 252 -15.54 -13.33 -5.91
C SER A 252 -17.01 -13.27 -6.34
N GLU A 253 -17.89 -13.68 -5.42
CA GLU A 253 -19.34 -13.71 -5.62
C GLU A 253 -19.99 -12.86 -4.53
N ILE A 254 -20.89 -11.96 -4.95
CA ILE A 254 -21.70 -11.15 -4.05
C ILE A 254 -23.18 -11.24 -4.46
N THR A 255 -24.07 -11.26 -3.47
CA THR A 255 -25.51 -11.08 -3.69
C THR A 255 -25.84 -9.62 -3.36
N LEU A 256 -26.17 -8.83 -4.37
CA LEU A 256 -26.51 -7.42 -4.24
C LEU A 256 -28.03 -7.26 -4.16
N GLN A 257 -28.54 -6.68 -3.07
CA GLN A 257 -29.97 -6.43 -2.90
C GLN A 257 -30.36 -5.00 -3.29
N SER A 258 -29.58 -4.01 -2.88
CA SER A 258 -29.84 -2.61 -3.21
C SER A 258 -28.60 -1.75 -3.20
N VAL A 259 -28.65 -0.67 -3.98
CA VAL A 259 -27.69 0.43 -3.98
C VAL A 259 -28.48 1.71 -3.75
N SER A 260 -28.01 2.59 -2.87
CA SER A 260 -28.60 3.91 -2.69
C SER A 260 -27.53 4.97 -2.46
N LEU A 261 -27.80 6.15 -2.99
CA LEU A 261 -27.02 7.36 -2.84
C LEU A 261 -27.87 8.44 -2.18
N GLY A 262 -27.33 9.19 -1.22
CA GLY A 262 -28.08 10.24 -0.55
C GLY A 262 -27.31 10.96 0.56
N LYS A 263 -28.01 11.81 1.31
CA LYS A 263 -27.43 12.60 2.42
C LYS A 263 -27.30 11.81 3.73
N VAL A 264 -28.08 10.75 3.89
CA VAL A 264 -28.14 9.93 5.11
C VAL A 264 -28.05 8.45 4.76
N ALA A 265 -27.49 7.68 5.69
CA ALA A 265 -27.50 6.23 5.60
C ALA A 265 -28.95 5.69 5.69
N ILE A 266 -29.25 4.62 4.96
CA ILE A 266 -30.56 3.95 5.00
C ILE A 266 -30.39 2.45 5.29
N GLY A 267 -31.49 1.78 5.65
CA GLY A 267 -31.51 0.34 5.96
C GLY A 267 -31.64 0.03 7.45
N PRO A 268 -31.64 -1.27 7.81
CA PRO A 268 -31.80 -1.71 9.19
C PRO A 268 -30.62 -1.26 10.06
N ALA A 269 -30.82 -1.27 11.39
CA ALA A 269 -29.75 -1.08 12.34
C ALA A 269 -28.86 -2.32 12.34
N GLU A 270 -27.55 -2.13 12.46
CA GLU A 270 -26.61 -3.23 12.41
C GLU A 270 -25.40 -2.90 13.29
N ILE A 271 -25.19 -3.71 14.33
CA ILE A 271 -24.15 -3.48 15.33
C ILE A 271 -22.93 -4.34 15.01
N LYS A 272 -21.76 -3.70 14.99
CA LYS A 272 -20.47 -4.34 14.79
C LYS A 272 -19.57 -4.08 16.00
N ILE A 273 -18.91 -5.13 16.47
CA ILE A 273 -17.79 -4.98 17.42
C ILE A 273 -16.55 -4.57 16.62
N SER A 274 -16.27 -3.27 16.59
CA SER A 274 -15.16 -2.70 15.83
C SER A 274 -13.82 -3.02 16.48
N ARG A 275 -13.76 -3.00 17.81
CA ARG A 275 -12.52 -3.19 18.56
C ARG A 275 -12.79 -3.73 19.96
N LEU A 276 -11.90 -4.59 20.45
CA LEU A 276 -11.83 -5.02 21.84
C LEU A 276 -10.36 -5.09 22.24
N GLU A 277 -9.93 -4.24 23.16
CA GLU A 277 -8.52 -4.11 23.51
C GLU A 277 -8.31 -3.62 24.94
N LEU A 278 -7.08 -3.80 25.43
CA LEU A 278 -6.63 -3.17 26.67
C LEU A 278 -6.37 -1.69 26.42
N ALA A 279 -6.70 -0.87 27.42
CA ALA A 279 -6.52 0.58 27.36
C ALA A 279 -5.03 0.98 27.25
N ASP A 280 -4.15 0.17 27.83
CA ASP A 280 -2.71 0.33 27.77
C ASP A 280 -2.06 -0.84 27.00
N PRO A 281 -1.02 -0.57 26.19
CA PRO A 281 -0.36 -1.58 25.37
C PRO A 281 0.40 -2.63 26.22
N VAL A 282 0.69 -2.30 27.48
CA VAL A 282 1.36 -3.19 28.43
C VAL A 282 0.54 -3.28 29.71
N THR A 283 -0.27 -4.32 29.82
CA THR A 283 -0.96 -4.70 31.06
C THR A 283 -0.24 -5.85 31.74
N ARG A 284 0.00 -5.76 33.06
CA ARG A 284 0.68 -6.80 33.83
C ARG A 284 -0.25 -7.48 34.81
N ALA A 285 0.09 -8.72 35.15
CA ALA A 285 -0.63 -9.47 36.16
C ALA A 285 -0.59 -8.75 37.52
N GLY A 286 -1.75 -8.62 38.16
CA GLY A 286 -1.95 -7.91 39.42
C GLY A 286 -2.10 -6.39 39.30
N ASP A 287 -1.97 -5.82 38.10
CA ASP A 287 -2.36 -4.43 37.85
C ASP A 287 -3.84 -4.38 37.44
N ARG A 288 -4.52 -3.31 37.89
CA ARG A 288 -5.87 -2.97 37.43
C ARG A 288 -5.77 -2.33 36.06
N ALA A 289 -6.56 -2.80 35.11
CA ALA A 289 -6.50 -2.31 33.73
C ALA A 289 -7.87 -2.08 33.11
N GLY A 290 -7.93 -1.05 32.26
CA GLY A 290 -9.08 -0.76 31.43
C GLY A 290 -9.17 -1.75 30.26
N LEU A 291 -10.33 -2.38 30.08
CA LEU A 291 -10.70 -3.12 28.88
C LEU A 291 -11.75 -2.31 28.11
N LYS A 292 -11.45 -1.98 26.85
CA LYS A 292 -12.27 -1.12 25.99
C LYS A 292 -12.91 -1.97 24.89
N LEU A 293 -14.23 -1.93 24.80
CA LEU A 293 -15.01 -2.46 23.68
C LEU A 293 -15.63 -1.30 22.91
N GLU A 294 -15.34 -1.22 21.63
CA GLU A 294 -15.96 -0.25 20.73
C GLU A 294 -17.01 -0.96 19.88
N VAL A 295 -18.22 -0.42 19.92
CA VAL A 295 -19.37 -0.90 19.15
C VAL A 295 -19.80 0.21 18.21
N THR A 296 -19.83 -0.09 16.92
CA THR A 296 -20.27 0.83 15.87
C THR A 296 -21.59 0.34 15.30
N ASN A 297 -22.53 1.26 15.08
CA ASN A 297 -23.71 0.96 14.27
C ASN A 297 -23.37 1.23 12.79
N ILE A 298 -23.12 0.16 12.04
CA ILE A 298 -22.82 0.21 10.60
C ILE A 298 -24.08 0.23 9.74
N GLY A 299 -25.25 0.03 10.34
CA GLY A 299 -26.56 0.10 9.69
C GLY A 299 -27.04 1.53 9.41
N GLY A 300 -28.20 1.66 8.78
CA GLY A 300 -28.77 2.95 8.40
C GLY A 300 -29.79 3.55 9.37
N SER A 301 -30.39 2.73 10.24
CA SER A 301 -31.26 3.19 11.33
C SER A 301 -30.59 3.05 12.68
N ALA A 302 -31.06 3.80 13.67
CA ALA A 302 -30.48 3.77 15.01
C ALA A 302 -30.70 2.40 15.69
N ALA A 303 -29.64 1.87 16.31
CA ALA A 303 -29.74 0.72 17.17
C ALA A 303 -30.30 1.16 18.54
N ALA A 304 -31.27 0.41 19.07
CA ALA A 304 -31.96 0.71 20.33
C ALA A 304 -31.60 -0.30 21.42
N ASN A 305 -31.41 0.20 22.65
CA ASN A 305 -31.08 -0.58 23.85
C ASN A 305 -29.93 -1.58 23.63
N VAL A 306 -28.78 -1.04 23.23
CA VAL A 306 -27.59 -1.83 22.97
C VAL A 306 -26.99 -2.30 24.31
N ASN A 307 -26.77 -3.59 24.47
CA ASN A 307 -26.15 -4.19 25.66
C ASN A 307 -24.87 -4.90 25.28
N ALA A 308 -23.80 -4.66 26.01
CA ALA A 308 -22.49 -5.26 25.83
C ALA A 308 -22.06 -6.06 27.07
N GLN A 309 -21.60 -7.28 26.83
CA GLN A 309 -21.04 -8.17 27.84
C GLN A 309 -19.69 -8.70 27.35
N VAL A 310 -18.74 -8.84 28.26
CA VAL A 310 -17.44 -9.45 27.99
C VAL A 310 -17.16 -10.54 29.03
N THR A 311 -16.67 -11.69 28.56
CA THR A 311 -16.21 -12.80 29.38
C THR A 311 -14.74 -13.06 29.10
N ILE A 312 -13.90 -13.08 30.13
CA ILE A 312 -12.47 -13.39 30.02
C ILE A 312 -12.25 -14.86 30.37
N VAL A 313 -11.53 -15.60 29.52
CA VAL A 313 -11.21 -17.03 29.70
C VAL A 313 -9.71 -17.29 29.53
N GLY A 314 -9.23 -18.41 30.09
CA GLY A 314 -7.84 -18.89 29.93
C GLY A 314 -6.92 -18.68 31.13
N GLY A 315 -7.39 -18.03 32.20
CA GLY A 315 -6.63 -17.76 33.42
C GLY A 315 -7.11 -18.49 34.68
N GLY A 316 -7.94 -19.52 34.50
CA GLY A 316 -8.74 -20.15 35.56
C GLY A 316 -10.22 -20.14 35.17
N ASP A 317 -11.11 -19.96 36.15
CA ASP A 317 -12.55 -19.85 35.92
C ASP A 317 -12.89 -18.63 35.05
N PRO A 318 -13.88 -18.73 34.14
CA PRO A 318 -14.32 -17.61 33.33
C PRO A 318 -14.78 -16.40 34.17
N VAL A 319 -14.25 -15.23 33.88
CA VAL A 319 -14.65 -13.98 34.54
C VAL A 319 -15.65 -13.24 33.67
N ILE A 320 -16.89 -13.14 34.12
CA ILE A 320 -17.96 -12.41 33.41
C ILE A 320 -18.01 -10.97 33.93
N LEU A 321 -17.76 -10.00 33.06
CA LEU A 321 -17.81 -8.59 33.41
C LEU A 321 -19.26 -8.08 33.46
N PRO A 322 -19.57 -7.06 34.29
CA PRO A 322 -20.91 -6.47 34.37
C PRO A 322 -21.40 -5.98 33.00
N VAL A 323 -22.68 -6.20 32.70
CA VAL A 323 -23.28 -5.69 31.45
C VAL A 323 -23.25 -4.16 31.44
N LYS A 324 -22.84 -3.58 30.31
CA LYS A 324 -22.95 -2.14 30.05
C LYS A 324 -23.92 -1.90 28.91
N SER A 325 -24.60 -0.76 28.93
CA SER A 325 -25.68 -0.49 27.97
C SER A 325 -25.63 0.94 27.43
N ALA A 326 -26.09 1.10 26.20
CA ALA A 326 -26.35 2.39 25.56
C ALA A 326 -27.81 2.42 25.10
N LYS A 327 -28.53 3.51 25.41
CA LYS A 327 -29.94 3.65 25.01
C LYS A 327 -30.10 3.64 23.49
N THR A 328 -29.19 4.30 22.79
CA THR A 328 -29.17 4.33 21.34
C THR A 328 -27.74 4.49 20.81
N ILE A 329 -27.50 3.94 19.63
CA ILE A 329 -26.32 4.23 18.81
C ILE A 329 -26.84 4.60 17.43
N ARG A 330 -26.67 5.86 16.98
CA ARG A 330 -27.18 6.29 15.67
C ARG A 330 -26.35 5.68 14.54
N ALA A 331 -26.87 5.73 13.32
CA ALA A 331 -26.15 5.27 12.14
C ALA A 331 -24.78 5.97 12.03
N ALA A 332 -23.72 5.19 11.76
CA ALA A 332 -22.33 5.62 11.72
C ALA A 332 -21.75 6.17 13.05
N GLU A 333 -22.46 6.11 14.17
CA GLU A 333 -21.90 6.41 15.48
C GLU A 333 -21.22 5.18 16.10
N SER A 334 -20.17 5.44 16.89
CA SER A 334 -19.49 4.46 17.73
C SER A 334 -19.68 4.80 19.21
N VAL A 335 -19.87 3.78 20.04
CA VAL A 335 -19.88 3.90 21.50
C VAL A 335 -18.80 3.02 22.09
N GLN A 336 -18.06 3.56 23.05
CA GLN A 336 -17.06 2.81 23.81
C GLN A 336 -17.61 2.38 25.18
N PHE A 337 -17.55 1.09 25.44
CA PHE A 337 -17.79 0.50 26.76
C PHE A 337 -16.45 0.18 27.41
N VAL A 338 -16.22 0.67 28.63
CA VAL A 338 -14.95 0.49 29.34
C VAL A 338 -15.16 -0.23 30.65
N TRP A 339 -14.43 -1.30 30.92
CA TRP A 339 -14.42 -1.98 32.22
C TRP A 339 -13.07 -1.83 32.87
N GLU A 340 -13.05 -1.66 34.19
CA GLU A 340 -11.85 -1.80 34.98
C GLU A 340 -11.81 -3.22 35.54
N THR A 341 -10.77 -3.99 35.20
CA THR A 341 -10.64 -5.40 35.59
C THR A 341 -9.22 -5.73 36.04
N ASP A 342 -9.12 -6.65 36.99
CA ASP A 342 -7.85 -7.15 37.51
C ASP A 342 -7.49 -8.45 36.80
N PHE A 343 -6.28 -8.52 36.23
CA PHE A 343 -5.78 -9.73 35.60
C PHE A 343 -4.87 -10.48 36.57
N ALA A 344 -5.37 -11.57 37.16
CA ALA A 344 -4.65 -12.28 38.22
C ALA A 344 -3.40 -13.03 37.71
N VAL A 345 -3.45 -13.57 36.49
CA VAL A 345 -2.38 -14.41 35.93
C VAL A 345 -1.80 -13.81 34.65
N PRO A 346 -0.48 -13.91 34.45
CA PRO A 346 0.13 -13.56 33.17
C PRO A 346 -0.15 -14.62 32.12
N GLY A 347 -0.04 -14.26 30.85
CA GLY A 347 -0.22 -15.17 29.73
C GLY A 347 -1.08 -14.58 28.61
N GLN A 348 -1.51 -15.47 27.71
CA GLN A 348 -2.47 -15.14 26.68
C GLN A 348 -3.85 -15.58 27.14
N LEU A 349 -4.74 -14.61 27.34
CA LEU A 349 -6.14 -14.82 27.70
C LEU A 349 -7.02 -14.58 26.47
N THR A 350 -8.26 -15.05 26.52
CA THR A 350 -9.25 -14.75 25.47
C THR A 350 -10.39 -13.96 26.07
N ALA A 351 -10.72 -12.82 25.46
CA ALA A 351 -11.91 -12.04 25.79
C ALA A 351 -13.01 -12.31 24.76
N VAL A 352 -14.16 -12.80 25.22
CA VAL A 352 -15.33 -13.07 24.42
C VAL A 352 -16.34 -11.96 24.66
N SER A 353 -16.56 -11.12 23.67
CA SER A 353 -17.57 -10.06 23.70
C SER A 353 -18.86 -10.52 23.03
N LYS A 354 -20.00 -10.12 23.60
CA LYS A 354 -21.33 -10.29 23.04
C LYS A 354 -22.07 -8.96 23.14
N VAL A 355 -22.65 -8.54 22.03
CA VAL A 355 -23.43 -7.31 21.95
C VAL A 355 -24.79 -7.61 21.34
N SER A 356 -25.85 -7.11 21.94
CA SER A 356 -27.22 -7.24 21.45
C SER A 356 -27.91 -5.88 21.42
N ALA A 357 -28.90 -5.73 20.54
CA ALA A 357 -29.80 -4.58 20.49
C ALA A 357 -31.25 -5.07 20.30
N THR A 358 -32.24 -4.24 20.60
CA THR A 358 -33.66 -4.62 20.42
C THR A 358 -34.04 -4.79 18.95
N ASN A 359 -33.39 -4.06 18.04
CA ASN A 359 -33.73 -3.98 16.62
C ASN A 359 -32.55 -4.28 15.68
N ALA A 360 -31.53 -4.99 16.16
CA ALA A 360 -30.41 -5.47 15.35
C ALA A 360 -29.99 -6.87 15.81
N GLU A 361 -29.48 -7.67 14.88
CA GLU A 361 -28.96 -9.00 15.19
C GLU A 361 -27.80 -8.92 16.20
N PRO A 362 -27.74 -9.84 17.17
CA PRO A 362 -26.65 -9.87 18.12
C PRO A 362 -25.34 -10.27 17.42
N THR A 363 -24.24 -9.68 17.88
CA THR A 363 -22.89 -9.97 17.38
C THR A 363 -21.98 -10.42 18.51
N SER A 364 -20.97 -11.21 18.18
CA SER A 364 -19.98 -11.67 19.15
C SER A 364 -18.60 -11.75 18.52
N ARG A 365 -17.57 -11.47 19.32
CA ARG A 365 -16.18 -11.49 18.86
C ARG A 365 -15.26 -11.99 19.95
N GLN A 366 -14.25 -12.77 19.58
CA GLN A 366 -13.20 -13.24 20.48
C GLN A 366 -11.90 -12.52 20.15
N GLU A 367 -11.20 -12.05 21.17
CA GLU A 367 -9.89 -11.41 21.03
C GLU A 367 -8.88 -11.99 22.02
N SER A 368 -7.62 -12.09 21.58
CA SER A 368 -6.51 -12.48 22.46
C SER A 368 -6.00 -11.28 23.24
N LEU A 369 -5.95 -11.38 24.56
CA LEU A 369 -5.36 -10.39 25.46
C LEU A 369 -4.00 -10.90 25.96
N ARG A 370 -2.94 -10.11 25.79
CA ARG A 370 -1.61 -10.43 26.31
C ARG A 370 -1.41 -9.75 27.66
N ILE A 371 -1.34 -10.54 28.72
CA ILE A 371 -1.02 -10.08 30.07
C ILE A 371 0.42 -10.42 30.40
N TYR A 372 1.23 -9.41 30.69
CA TYR A 372 2.64 -9.57 31.01
C TYR A 372 2.86 -10.01 32.46
N PRO A 373 3.98 -10.68 32.77
CA PRO A 373 4.35 -10.96 34.16
C PRO A 373 4.35 -9.69 35.02
N ARG A 374 3.91 -9.85 36.28
CA ARG A 374 4.00 -8.80 37.29
C ARG A 374 5.44 -8.30 37.35
N LEU A 375 5.60 -6.98 37.30
CA LEU A 375 6.92 -6.39 37.43
C LEU A 375 7.33 -6.39 38.89
N ASP A 376 8.49 -6.96 39.20
CA ASP A 376 9.11 -6.79 40.50
C ASP A 376 9.58 -5.34 40.63
N LYS A 377 8.77 -4.52 41.32
CA LYS A 377 9.08 -3.11 41.52
C LYS A 377 10.33 -2.90 42.38
N SER A 378 10.79 -3.92 43.12
CA SER A 378 12.05 -3.82 43.86
C SER A 378 13.25 -3.88 42.91
N ALA A 379 13.18 -4.69 41.84
CA ALA A 379 14.22 -4.84 40.83
C ALA A 379 14.47 -3.58 39.96
N ILE A 380 13.55 -2.60 40.00
CA ILE A 380 13.66 -1.35 39.24
C ILE A 380 13.93 -0.12 40.11
N ARG A 381 13.94 -0.25 41.45
CA ARG A 381 14.12 0.89 42.37
C ARG A 381 15.42 1.66 42.13
N ASP A 382 16.47 0.94 41.74
CA ASP A 382 17.81 1.49 41.57
C ASP A 382 18.13 1.87 40.12
N ILE A 383 17.18 1.66 39.18
CA ILE A 383 17.36 2.04 37.78
C ILE A 383 17.11 3.54 37.64
N LYS A 384 18.20 4.32 37.60
CA LYS A 384 18.17 5.79 37.46
C LYS A 384 18.10 6.27 36.01
N TYR A 385 18.43 5.40 35.06
CA TYR A 385 18.51 5.70 33.64
C TYR A 385 18.34 4.41 32.84
N VAL A 386 18.21 4.51 31.52
CA VAL A 386 18.25 3.35 30.61
C VAL A 386 19.48 2.48 30.94
N PRO A 387 19.33 1.17 31.21
CA PRO A 387 20.47 0.30 31.47
C PRO A 387 21.35 0.13 30.24
N GLU A 388 22.65 -0.05 30.44
CA GLU A 388 23.60 -0.24 29.35
C GLU A 388 23.18 -1.41 28.43
N PRO A 389 23.21 -1.22 27.09
CA PRO A 389 22.87 -2.26 26.14
C PRO A 389 23.79 -3.48 26.27
N LYS A 390 23.22 -4.68 26.13
CA LYS A 390 23.97 -5.94 26.00
C LYS A 390 23.82 -6.50 24.58
N PRO A 391 24.69 -6.12 23.62
CA PRO A 391 24.52 -6.51 22.23
C PRO A 391 24.38 -8.03 22.05
N ALA A 392 23.42 -8.45 21.24
CA ALA A 392 23.30 -9.83 20.82
C ALA A 392 24.46 -10.20 19.90
N ASN A 393 24.90 -11.46 19.98
CA ASN A 393 25.95 -11.96 19.11
C ASN A 393 25.41 -12.19 17.69
N THR A 394 25.84 -11.36 16.74
CA THR A 394 25.43 -11.41 15.32
C THR A 394 26.63 -11.35 14.37
N VAL A 395 27.79 -11.85 14.80
CA VAL A 395 29.08 -11.72 14.08
C VAL A 395 29.06 -12.14 12.62
N ASP A 396 28.15 -13.04 12.22
CA ASP A 396 28.09 -13.55 10.86
C ASP A 396 27.36 -12.63 9.87
N TYR A 397 26.55 -11.66 10.33
CA TYR A 397 25.72 -10.80 9.49
C TYR A 397 25.79 -9.34 9.91
N LEU A 398 25.85 -8.42 8.96
CA LEU A 398 25.76 -6.99 9.23
C LEU A 398 24.29 -6.52 9.13
N VAL A 399 23.61 -6.39 10.27
CA VAL A 399 22.16 -6.09 10.28
C VAL A 399 21.88 -4.62 10.62
N GLY A 400 21.16 -3.94 9.74
CA GLY A 400 20.72 -2.55 9.89
C GLY A 400 19.22 -2.38 9.89
N CYS A 401 18.75 -1.22 10.35
CA CYS A 401 17.33 -0.86 10.32
C CYS A 401 17.16 0.60 9.86
N TYR A 402 16.24 0.85 8.94
CA TYR A 402 15.83 2.21 8.57
C TYR A 402 15.18 2.91 9.76
N TYR A 403 15.55 4.16 9.99
CA TYR A 403 15.09 4.97 11.09
C TYR A 403 14.47 6.27 10.56
N PHE A 404 13.15 6.40 10.76
CA PHE A 404 12.43 7.63 10.45
C PHE A 404 12.51 8.62 11.63
N PRO A 405 13.15 9.80 11.46
CA PRO A 405 13.36 10.75 12.56
C PRO A 405 12.17 11.68 12.82
N GLY A 406 11.10 11.65 12.02
CA GLY A 406 10.05 12.67 12.01
C GLY A 406 9.05 12.65 13.17
N TRP A 407 9.20 11.78 14.16
CA TRP A 407 8.32 11.75 15.34
C TRP A 407 8.71 12.83 16.36
N ARG A 408 8.32 14.07 16.10
CA ARG A 408 8.71 15.25 16.90
C ARG A 408 7.64 15.73 17.89
N ASP A 409 6.37 15.48 17.64
CA ASP A 409 5.29 15.95 18.49
C ASP A 409 4.06 15.05 18.33
N TYR A 410 3.03 15.29 19.16
CA TYR A 410 1.79 14.53 19.07
C TYR A 410 1.07 14.71 17.73
N GLY A 411 1.26 15.82 17.01
CA GLY A 411 0.70 16.01 15.68
C GLY A 411 1.26 15.03 14.65
N ALA A 412 2.54 14.67 14.76
CA ALA A 412 3.10 13.56 13.97
C ALA A 412 2.42 12.23 14.32
N TRP A 413 2.15 11.99 15.61
CA TRP A 413 1.54 10.75 16.12
C TRP A 413 0.02 10.65 15.94
N SER A 414 -0.69 11.76 15.73
CA SER A 414 -2.17 11.79 15.74
C SER A 414 -2.80 10.95 14.63
N VAL A 415 -2.03 10.60 13.61
CA VAL A 415 -2.40 9.63 12.57
C VAL A 415 -2.77 8.25 13.16
N LEU A 416 -2.29 7.90 14.36
CA LEU A 416 -2.59 6.64 15.04
C LEU A 416 -3.82 6.70 15.96
N ASN A 417 -4.56 7.81 16.03
CA ASN A 417 -5.68 7.94 16.97
C ASN A 417 -6.76 6.89 16.77
N ASP A 418 -7.03 6.51 15.52
CA ASP A 418 -7.98 5.46 15.15
C ASP A 418 -7.34 4.05 15.10
N TYR A 419 -6.05 3.96 15.44
CA TYR A 419 -5.25 2.72 15.47
C TYR A 419 -4.46 2.56 16.79
N PRO A 420 -5.13 2.60 17.95
CA PRO A 420 -4.48 2.57 19.26
C PRO A 420 -3.75 1.26 19.55
N GLU A 421 -4.05 0.17 18.84
CA GLU A 421 -3.29 -1.08 18.89
C GLU A 421 -1.84 -0.90 18.41
N ARG A 422 -1.55 0.22 17.73
CA ARG A 422 -0.22 0.61 17.22
C ARG A 422 0.50 1.60 18.13
N ARG A 423 -0.06 1.94 19.29
CA ARG A 423 0.56 2.86 20.24
C ARG A 423 1.95 2.32 20.64
N PRO A 424 3.04 3.09 20.45
CA PRO A 424 4.37 2.66 20.86
C PRO A 424 4.46 2.42 22.37
N ILE A 425 5.32 1.50 22.79
CA ILE A 425 5.55 1.21 24.22
C ILE A 425 6.12 2.42 24.96
N LEU A 426 6.96 3.23 24.31
CA LEU A 426 7.47 4.50 24.87
C LEU A 426 6.44 5.65 24.82
N GLY A 427 5.21 5.38 24.36
CA GLY A 427 4.20 6.39 24.08
C GLY A 427 4.54 7.23 22.86
N TYR A 428 3.86 8.38 22.75
CA TYR A 428 4.05 9.36 21.67
C TYR A 428 5.30 10.21 21.93
N ALA A 429 6.44 9.54 21.97
CA ALA A 429 7.72 10.12 22.34
C ALA A 429 8.29 11.02 21.23
N HIS A 430 9.12 11.98 21.62
CA HIS A 430 9.87 12.87 20.73
C HIS A 430 11.23 12.23 20.40
N ASN A 431 11.52 11.99 19.12
CA ASN A 431 12.77 11.31 18.68
C ASN A 431 14.06 12.10 18.95
N GLY A 432 13.99 13.42 19.01
CA GLY A 432 15.10 14.26 19.52
C GLY A 432 15.36 14.17 21.03
N ASN A 433 14.69 13.30 21.80
CA ASN A 433 15.04 13.04 23.20
C ASN A 433 16.11 11.92 23.30
N PRO A 434 17.33 12.20 23.77
CA PRO A 434 18.39 11.21 23.91
C PRO A 434 18.01 9.96 24.72
N GLU A 435 17.17 10.09 25.75
CA GLU A 435 16.76 8.95 26.59
C GLU A 435 15.84 7.98 25.83
N VAL A 436 14.98 8.52 24.96
CA VAL A 436 14.12 7.72 24.06
C VAL A 436 15.00 6.95 23.09
N VAL A 437 16.02 7.61 22.53
CA VAL A 437 16.97 6.96 21.61
C VAL A 437 17.85 5.94 22.34
N ASP A 438 18.23 6.16 23.59
CA ASP A 438 18.97 5.18 24.38
C ASP A 438 18.16 3.89 24.62
N TRP A 439 16.84 3.98 24.82
CA TRP A 439 15.96 2.81 24.84
C TRP A 439 15.91 2.10 23.49
N GLN A 440 15.83 2.86 22.38
CA GLN A 440 15.83 2.29 21.03
C GLN A 440 17.15 1.60 20.69
N ILE A 441 18.30 2.21 21.01
CA ILE A 441 19.63 1.59 20.85
C ILE A 441 19.73 0.33 21.69
N LYS A 442 19.29 0.38 22.96
CA LYS A 442 19.28 -0.78 23.84
C LYS A 442 18.52 -1.95 23.21
N TRP A 443 17.29 -1.73 22.80
CA TRP A 443 16.46 -2.77 22.21
C TRP A 443 17.03 -3.27 20.88
N ALA A 444 17.52 -2.38 20.03
CA ALA A 444 18.11 -2.74 18.75
C ALA A 444 19.34 -3.64 18.93
N LEU A 445 20.31 -3.21 19.75
CA LEU A 445 21.52 -3.99 20.02
C LEU A 445 21.21 -5.34 20.68
N GLU A 446 20.29 -5.38 21.66
CA GLU A 446 19.88 -6.62 22.33
C GLU A 446 19.10 -7.59 21.44
N HIS A 447 18.65 -7.14 20.26
CA HIS A 447 17.98 -7.96 19.24
C HIS A 447 18.78 -8.07 17.94
N GLY A 448 20.07 -7.73 17.96
CA GLY A 448 21.00 -8.00 16.87
C GLY A 448 21.05 -6.96 15.76
N ILE A 449 20.35 -5.82 15.90
CA ILE A 449 20.48 -4.68 14.98
C ILE A 449 21.71 -3.89 15.39
N GLN A 450 22.67 -3.75 14.48
CA GLN A 450 24.00 -3.18 14.76
C GLN A 450 24.11 -1.71 14.34
N PHE A 451 23.25 -1.25 13.43
CA PHE A 451 23.24 0.13 12.97
C PHE A 451 21.86 0.63 12.58
N PHE A 452 21.69 1.94 12.68
CA PHE A 452 20.55 2.65 12.11
C PHE A 452 20.92 3.36 10.81
N ILE A 453 20.00 3.35 9.86
CA ILE A 453 20.07 4.12 8.62
C ILE A 453 19.09 5.29 8.78
N TYR A 454 19.60 6.48 9.06
CA TYR A 454 18.76 7.66 9.32
C TYR A 454 18.25 8.25 8.02
N ASP A 455 16.93 8.37 7.87
CA ASP A 455 16.33 9.18 6.81
C ASP A 455 16.79 10.64 7.00
N TRP A 456 17.45 11.19 6.01
CA TRP A 456 18.10 12.49 6.06
C TRP A 456 17.74 13.33 4.82
N TYR A 457 17.35 14.58 5.03
CA TYR A 457 16.72 15.40 4.00
C TYR A 457 17.61 16.57 3.62
N TRP A 458 17.82 16.72 2.31
CA TRP A 458 18.49 17.86 1.70
C TRP A 458 17.88 18.22 0.36
N ILE A 459 17.62 19.52 0.16
CA ILE A 459 17.16 20.10 -1.09
C ILE A 459 17.85 21.45 -1.28
N LYS A 460 18.81 21.55 -2.20
CA LYS A 460 19.47 22.83 -2.57
C LYS A 460 19.98 23.64 -1.36
N GLY A 461 20.61 22.97 -0.40
CA GLY A 461 21.12 23.60 0.84
C GLY A 461 20.15 23.66 2.01
N SER A 462 18.86 23.38 1.79
CA SER A 462 17.85 23.32 2.84
C SER A 462 17.77 21.91 3.44
N ARG A 463 17.59 21.82 4.76
CA ARG A 463 17.54 20.57 5.54
C ARG A 463 16.22 20.47 6.32
N GLY A 464 15.81 19.26 6.69
CA GLY A 464 14.60 19.03 7.47
C GLY A 464 14.63 17.72 8.26
N LEU A 465 13.75 17.61 9.27
CA LEU A 465 13.62 16.44 10.16
C LEU A 465 14.94 16.00 10.81
N GLU A 466 15.76 16.97 11.24
CA GLU A 466 17.12 16.73 11.75
C GLU A 466 17.14 16.32 13.23
N GLU A 467 16.09 16.63 13.99
CA GLU A 467 16.05 16.55 15.44
C GLU A 467 16.32 15.12 15.95
N GLY A 468 15.77 14.10 15.28
CA GLY A 468 15.98 12.71 15.66
C GLY A 468 17.46 12.26 15.61
N LEU A 469 18.21 12.73 14.60
CA LEU A 469 19.63 12.42 14.48
C LEU A 469 20.48 13.34 15.37
N HIS A 470 20.32 14.66 15.24
CA HIS A 470 21.21 15.65 15.85
C HIS A 470 20.96 15.87 17.34
N ASP A 471 19.70 15.94 17.76
CA ASP A 471 19.34 16.14 19.17
C ASP A 471 19.11 14.82 19.89
N GLY A 472 18.68 13.76 19.19
CA GLY A 472 18.48 12.42 19.71
C GLY A 472 19.75 11.56 19.70
N PHE A 473 20.02 10.89 18.58
CA PHE A 473 21.08 9.87 18.50
C PHE A 473 22.50 10.40 18.76
N LEU A 474 22.90 11.51 18.15
CA LEU A 474 24.26 12.06 18.33
C LEU A 474 24.50 12.65 19.73
N ARG A 475 23.46 12.76 20.56
CA ARG A 475 23.55 13.16 21.98
C ARG A 475 23.18 12.03 22.94
N SER A 476 22.85 10.85 22.43
CA SER A 476 22.53 9.67 23.24
C SER A 476 23.77 9.18 24.00
N ARG A 477 23.55 8.61 25.20
CA ARG A 477 24.62 8.05 26.03
C ARG A 477 25.27 6.84 25.36
N TYR A 478 24.49 6.09 24.58
CA TYR A 478 24.91 4.85 23.94
C TYR A 478 25.27 4.97 22.46
N GLN A 479 25.35 6.18 21.89
CA GLN A 479 25.65 6.40 20.47
C GLN A 479 26.90 5.65 19.99
N ASN A 480 27.95 5.56 20.82
CA ASN A 480 29.24 4.95 20.45
C ASN A 480 29.20 3.41 20.47
N LYS A 481 28.10 2.80 20.93
CA LYS A 481 27.88 1.35 20.91
C LYS A 481 27.19 0.87 19.64
N MET A 482 26.66 1.78 18.84
CA MET A 482 25.90 1.48 17.63
C MET A 482 26.48 2.26 16.46
N LYS A 483 26.62 1.62 15.30
CA LYS A 483 27.00 2.34 14.08
C LYS A 483 25.79 3.08 13.51
N PHE A 484 26.02 4.05 12.64
CA PHE A 484 24.95 4.66 11.86
C PHE A 484 25.43 5.06 10.47
N CYS A 485 24.51 5.14 9.52
CA CYS A 485 24.71 5.82 8.25
C CYS A 485 23.48 6.64 7.87
N LEU A 486 23.55 7.34 6.75
CA LEU A 486 22.44 8.14 6.24
C LEU A 486 21.77 7.45 5.06
N LEU A 487 20.46 7.66 4.96
CA LEU A 487 19.71 7.56 3.73
C LEU A 487 19.34 8.97 3.29
N TRP A 488 19.84 9.41 2.13
CA TRP A 488 19.41 10.68 1.56
C TRP A 488 18.02 10.51 0.95
N ALA A 489 17.02 11.06 1.62
CA ALA A 489 15.61 11.05 1.24
C ALA A 489 15.34 12.08 0.13
N ASN A 490 15.96 11.87 -1.04
CA ASN A 490 16.03 12.82 -2.14
C ASN A 490 14.83 12.77 -3.11
N HIS A 491 13.64 12.43 -2.62
CA HIS A 491 12.39 12.40 -3.40
C HIS A 491 11.82 13.82 -3.60
N ASN A 492 12.68 14.69 -4.12
CA ASN A 492 12.45 16.12 -4.34
C ASN A 492 11.77 16.38 -5.69
N ASP A 493 11.31 17.62 -5.90
CA ASP A 493 10.76 18.07 -7.18
C ASP A 493 11.78 17.93 -8.34
N PRO A 494 11.33 17.78 -9.60
CA PRO A 494 12.22 17.74 -10.76
C PRO A 494 13.14 18.97 -10.88
N GLY A 495 14.36 18.77 -11.38
CA GLY A 495 15.39 19.80 -11.49
C GLY A 495 15.99 20.21 -10.14
N SER A 496 15.98 19.30 -9.17
CA SER A 496 16.52 19.55 -7.83
C SER A 496 17.94 19.04 -7.62
N HIS A 497 18.42 18.15 -8.48
CA HIS A 497 19.77 17.60 -8.44
C HIS A 497 20.63 18.22 -9.54
N SER A 498 21.86 18.61 -9.18
CA SER A 498 22.88 19.08 -10.11
C SER A 498 24.24 18.73 -9.53
N GLU A 499 25.27 18.63 -10.37
CA GLU A 499 26.63 18.33 -9.89
C GLU A 499 27.06 19.27 -8.74
N ASP A 500 26.80 20.57 -8.88
CA ASP A 500 27.12 21.56 -7.83
C ASP A 500 26.39 21.28 -6.51
N ASP A 501 25.11 20.91 -6.55
CA ASP A 501 24.37 20.54 -5.33
C ASP A 501 24.87 19.22 -4.73
N MET A 502 25.20 18.23 -5.58
CA MET A 502 25.79 16.95 -5.16
C MET A 502 27.12 17.14 -4.43
N LEU A 503 27.96 18.09 -4.90
CA LEU A 503 29.22 18.43 -4.23
C LEU A 503 28.99 19.19 -2.92
N LYS A 504 28.02 20.11 -2.88
CA LYS A 504 27.66 20.85 -1.66
C LYS A 504 27.13 19.93 -0.56
N VAL A 505 26.23 19.02 -0.90
CA VAL A 505 25.70 18.05 0.07
C VAL A 505 26.79 17.09 0.56
N THR A 506 27.72 16.70 -0.33
CA THR A 506 28.88 15.88 0.05
C THR A 506 29.79 16.60 1.03
N GLN A 507 30.09 17.88 0.77
CA GLN A 507 30.88 18.70 1.69
C GLN A 507 30.22 18.76 3.07
N PHE A 508 28.90 18.93 3.11
CA PHE A 508 28.14 18.90 4.35
C PHE A 508 28.30 17.55 5.08
N TRP A 509 28.24 16.42 4.37
CA TRP A 509 28.43 15.10 4.99
C TRP A 509 29.84 14.89 5.56
N ILE A 510 30.86 15.34 4.82
CA ILE A 510 32.26 15.31 5.27
C ILE A 510 32.42 16.07 6.58
N ASP A 511 31.83 17.27 6.66
CA ASP A 511 32.01 18.16 7.81
C ASP A 511 31.25 17.70 9.05
N ASN A 512 30.13 17.00 8.88
CA ASN A 512 29.22 16.69 9.99
C ASN A 512 29.20 15.20 10.40
N TYR A 513 29.50 14.27 9.49
CA TYR A 513 29.23 12.84 9.72
C TYR A 513 30.40 11.91 9.39
N PHE A 514 31.05 12.02 8.23
CA PHE A 514 32.01 11.01 7.76
C PHE A 514 33.30 10.89 8.61
N LYS A 515 33.57 11.90 9.45
CA LYS A 515 34.69 11.92 10.41
C LYS A 515 34.38 11.17 11.72
N ARG A 516 33.14 10.72 11.94
CA ARG A 516 32.75 10.08 13.20
C ARG A 516 33.15 8.60 13.22
N ASP A 517 33.74 8.14 14.33
CA ASP A 517 34.19 6.75 14.49
C ASP A 517 33.05 5.72 14.42
N ASN A 518 31.83 6.14 14.77
CA ASN A 518 30.64 5.31 14.69
C ASN A 518 29.86 5.45 13.38
N TYR A 519 30.36 6.18 12.37
CA TYR A 519 29.79 6.13 11.03
C TYR A 519 30.08 4.76 10.38
N LEU A 520 29.08 4.16 9.74
CA LEU A 520 29.22 2.87 9.09
C LEU A 520 30.12 2.99 7.85
N LYS A 521 31.11 2.11 7.75
CA LYS A 521 31.95 1.96 6.57
C LYS A 521 31.90 0.53 6.04
N ILE A 522 31.94 0.39 4.72
CA ILE A 522 32.13 -0.87 3.99
C ILE A 522 33.37 -0.67 3.14
N ASP A 523 34.34 -1.58 3.25
CA ASP A 523 35.63 -1.47 2.54
C ASP A 523 36.31 -0.08 2.70
N GLY A 524 36.28 0.46 3.92
CA GLY A 524 36.84 1.79 4.24
C GLY A 524 36.07 3.00 3.69
N LYS A 525 35.02 2.80 2.89
CA LYS A 525 34.16 3.84 2.33
C LYS A 525 32.94 4.12 3.21
N ASN A 526 32.53 5.39 3.30
CA ASN A 526 31.37 5.87 4.07
C ASN A 526 30.07 5.44 3.40
N VAL A 527 29.22 4.69 4.11
CA VAL A 527 27.96 4.20 3.53
C VAL A 527 26.96 5.35 3.37
N MET A 528 26.45 5.54 2.15
CA MET A 528 25.37 6.48 1.84
C MET A 528 24.27 5.77 1.04
N VAL A 529 23.08 5.69 1.60
CA VAL A 529 21.92 5.13 0.91
C VAL A 529 21.18 6.23 0.15
N ILE A 530 20.86 6.02 -1.12
CA ILE A 530 20.12 6.98 -1.97
C ILE A 530 18.70 6.46 -2.16
N PHE A 531 17.72 7.20 -1.65
CA PHE A 531 16.31 6.78 -1.64
C PHE A 531 15.66 6.78 -3.03
N SER A 532 15.92 7.81 -3.84
CA SER A 532 15.33 8.03 -5.16
C SER A 532 16.42 8.25 -6.20
N PRO A 533 17.18 7.19 -6.56
CA PRO A 533 18.25 7.31 -7.56
C PRO A 533 17.73 7.78 -8.93
N HIS A 534 16.51 7.35 -9.31
CA HIS A 534 15.85 7.77 -10.56
C HIS A 534 15.65 9.28 -10.70
N ASN A 535 15.52 10.04 -9.60
CA ASN A 535 15.39 11.49 -9.68
C ASN A 535 16.73 12.15 -10.07
N ILE A 536 17.85 11.61 -9.58
CA ILE A 536 19.19 12.07 -9.95
C ILE A 536 19.41 11.80 -11.45
N THR A 537 19.07 10.59 -11.90
CA THR A 537 19.14 10.21 -13.31
C THR A 537 18.24 11.07 -14.19
N ALA A 538 17.01 11.38 -13.75
CA ALA A 538 16.09 12.22 -14.51
C ALA A 538 16.61 13.65 -14.68
N ASP A 539 17.28 14.19 -13.65
CA ASP A 539 17.78 15.57 -13.66
C ASP A 539 19.09 15.72 -14.44
N MET A 540 19.99 14.74 -14.38
CA MET A 540 21.35 14.87 -14.93
C MET A 540 21.67 13.89 -16.08
N GLY A 541 20.97 12.76 -16.17
CA GLY A 541 21.33 11.62 -17.03
C GLY A 541 22.45 10.76 -16.43
N SER A 542 22.52 9.49 -16.84
CA SER A 542 23.40 8.49 -16.21
C SER A 542 24.90 8.81 -16.28
N ASP A 543 25.39 9.36 -17.40
CA ASP A 543 26.81 9.72 -17.54
C ASP A 543 27.23 10.87 -16.61
N ALA A 544 26.37 11.87 -16.45
CA ALA A 544 26.62 12.99 -15.55
C ALA A 544 26.48 12.57 -14.08
N THR A 545 25.56 11.66 -13.75
CA THR A 545 25.47 11.03 -12.42
C THR A 545 26.79 10.34 -12.06
N ARG A 546 27.33 9.50 -12.97
CA ARG A 546 28.61 8.82 -12.74
C ARG A 546 29.75 9.82 -12.51
N ALA A 547 29.86 10.84 -13.36
CA ALA A 547 30.88 11.88 -13.21
C ALA A 547 30.75 12.67 -11.89
N ALA A 548 29.52 12.92 -11.42
CA ALA A 548 29.29 13.55 -10.13
C ALA A 548 29.73 12.65 -8.97
N PHE A 549 29.42 11.35 -8.99
CA PHE A 549 29.87 10.40 -7.96
C PHE A 549 31.39 10.27 -7.88
N GLU A 550 32.09 10.29 -9.02
CA GLU A 550 33.55 10.33 -9.06
C GLU A 550 34.11 11.58 -8.37
N LYS A 551 33.52 12.76 -8.63
CA LYS A 551 33.92 14.02 -8.00
C LYS A 551 33.60 14.06 -6.50
N MET A 552 32.46 13.49 -6.08
CA MET A 552 32.10 13.35 -4.66
C MET A 552 33.11 12.46 -3.93
N ASN A 553 33.50 11.33 -4.53
CA ASN A 553 34.55 10.46 -4.00
C ASN A 553 35.88 11.20 -3.85
N LYS A 554 36.30 11.96 -4.88
CA LYS A 554 37.53 12.76 -4.84
C LYS A 554 37.51 13.79 -3.70
N LEU A 555 36.37 14.42 -3.45
CA LEU A 555 36.20 15.36 -2.34
C LEU A 555 36.41 14.68 -0.97
N CYS A 556 35.90 13.46 -0.81
CA CYS A 556 36.09 12.69 0.41
C CYS A 556 37.53 12.17 0.58
N GLU A 557 38.21 11.80 -0.51
CA GLU A 557 39.63 11.43 -0.52
C GLU A 557 40.51 12.61 -0.08
N ASP A 558 40.28 13.81 -0.63
CA ASP A 558 40.99 15.03 -0.30
C ASP A 558 40.78 15.46 1.16
N ALA A 559 39.60 15.14 1.72
CA ALA A 559 39.31 15.36 3.13
C ALA A 559 39.83 14.25 4.05
N HIS A 560 40.48 13.20 3.51
CA HIS A 560 40.99 12.05 4.23
C HIS A 560 39.94 11.29 5.07
N VAL A 561 38.70 11.23 4.60
CA VAL A 561 37.60 10.51 5.29
C VAL A 561 37.27 9.14 4.66
N GLY A 562 37.98 8.76 3.59
CA GLY A 562 37.66 7.61 2.74
C GLY A 562 36.55 7.94 1.74
N GLY A 563 36.41 7.15 0.67
CA GLY A 563 35.37 7.37 -0.35
C GLY A 563 33.93 7.16 0.17
N ILE A 564 32.96 7.16 -0.73
CA ILE A 564 31.55 6.90 -0.45
C ILE A 564 31.17 5.54 -1.03
N TYR A 565 30.47 4.72 -0.24
CA TYR A 565 29.86 3.46 -0.67
C TYR A 565 28.38 3.74 -0.93
N PHE A 566 28.02 3.94 -2.20
CA PHE A 566 26.68 4.33 -2.60
C PHE A 566 25.76 3.10 -2.71
N ILE A 567 24.67 3.10 -1.95
CA ILE A 567 23.64 2.06 -2.00
C ILE A 567 22.38 2.65 -2.64
N ALA A 568 21.97 2.15 -3.81
CA ALA A 568 20.74 2.59 -4.45
C ALA A 568 19.52 1.83 -3.90
N CYS A 569 18.45 2.55 -3.52
CA CYS A 569 17.14 1.94 -3.36
C CYS A 569 16.53 1.65 -4.74
N GLY A 570 16.75 0.42 -5.23
CA GLY A 570 16.21 -0.09 -6.49
C GLY A 570 14.83 -0.76 -6.33
N LYS A 571 14.27 -1.18 -7.46
CA LYS A 571 13.05 -2.01 -7.57
C LYS A 571 13.44 -3.27 -8.34
N GLY A 572 12.59 -4.30 -8.26
CA GLY A 572 12.76 -5.58 -8.97
C GLY A 572 12.62 -5.48 -10.50
N ASP A 573 13.42 -4.62 -11.14
CA ASP A 573 13.52 -4.48 -12.60
C ASP A 573 14.98 -4.61 -13.05
N ALA A 574 15.24 -5.55 -13.97
CA ALA A 574 16.58 -5.88 -14.41
C ALA A 574 17.24 -4.78 -15.25
N GLY A 575 16.46 -4.04 -16.04
CA GLY A 575 16.97 -2.92 -16.83
C GLY A 575 17.45 -1.80 -15.92
N TRP A 576 16.67 -1.51 -14.88
CA TRP A 576 17.02 -0.50 -13.90
C TRP A 576 18.22 -0.90 -13.04
N ALA A 577 18.33 -2.16 -12.62
CA ALA A 577 19.50 -2.65 -11.88
C ALA A 577 20.81 -2.41 -12.65
N ARG A 578 20.83 -2.71 -13.97
CA ARG A 578 21.99 -2.43 -14.84
C ARG A 578 22.26 -0.94 -15.02
N GLN A 579 21.22 -0.12 -15.08
CA GLN A 579 21.39 1.34 -15.15
C GLN A 579 22.09 1.88 -13.89
N LEU A 580 21.64 1.45 -12.71
CA LEU A 580 22.26 1.85 -11.44
C LEU A 580 23.74 1.41 -11.39
N GLU A 581 24.04 0.19 -11.81
CA GLU A 581 25.44 -0.24 -11.93
C GLU A 581 26.26 0.67 -12.86
N ASN A 582 25.74 1.02 -14.03
CA ASN A 582 26.41 1.92 -14.99
C ASN A 582 26.59 3.36 -14.47
N GLU A 583 25.74 3.80 -13.53
CA GLU A 583 25.79 5.10 -12.88
C GLU A 583 26.84 5.16 -11.76
N GLY A 584 27.43 4.03 -11.37
CA GLY A 584 28.53 3.97 -10.40
C GLY A 584 28.09 3.73 -8.96
N TYR A 585 26.90 3.16 -8.73
CA TYR A 585 26.51 2.68 -7.39
C TYR A 585 27.34 1.44 -6.99
N ASP A 586 27.73 1.34 -5.72
CA ASP A 586 28.51 0.20 -5.20
C ASP A 586 27.62 -0.99 -4.79
N ALA A 587 26.34 -0.75 -4.50
CA ALA A 587 25.36 -1.79 -4.19
C ALA A 587 23.92 -1.34 -4.48
N ILE A 588 23.01 -2.32 -4.54
CA ILE A 588 21.57 -2.08 -4.62
C ILE A 588 20.90 -2.62 -3.36
N SER A 589 19.83 -2.00 -2.92
CA SER A 589 18.92 -2.52 -1.90
C SER A 589 17.49 -2.07 -2.21
N GLY A 590 16.57 -2.20 -1.25
CA GLY A 590 15.26 -1.58 -1.29
C GLY A 590 15.01 -0.77 -0.01
N TYR A 591 14.05 0.16 -0.08
CA TYR A 591 13.50 0.81 1.13
C TYR A 591 12.25 0.09 1.64
N ASN A 592 11.30 -0.20 0.74
CA ASN A 592 10.15 -1.08 0.95
C ASN A 592 9.63 -1.62 -0.38
N TYR A 593 8.96 -2.78 -0.36
CA TYR A 593 8.23 -3.33 -1.50
C TYR A 593 6.78 -3.62 -1.12
N PRO A 594 5.99 -2.59 -0.79
CA PRO A 594 4.69 -2.78 -0.19
C PRO A 594 3.71 -3.46 -1.14
N SER A 595 3.94 -3.41 -2.47
CA SER A 595 3.20 -4.10 -3.53
C SER A 595 3.71 -5.51 -3.88
N ALA A 596 4.80 -6.00 -3.27
CA ALA A 596 5.35 -7.32 -3.54
C ALA A 596 4.29 -8.45 -3.48
N GLY A 597 4.05 -9.09 -4.62
CA GLY A 597 3.14 -10.23 -4.76
C GLY A 597 1.66 -9.94 -4.49
N ASP A 598 1.19 -8.69 -4.52
CA ASP A 598 -0.22 -8.37 -4.27
C ASP A 598 -1.21 -8.82 -5.35
N ARG A 599 -0.73 -9.08 -6.59
CA ARG A 599 -1.57 -9.47 -7.73
C ARG A 599 -2.68 -8.43 -7.98
N GLY A 600 -2.33 -7.15 -7.92
CA GLY A 600 -3.25 -6.03 -8.18
C GLY A 600 -4.14 -5.65 -7.00
N GLN A 601 -4.03 -6.31 -5.85
CA GLN A 601 -4.86 -6.04 -4.67
C GLN A 601 -4.19 -5.02 -3.74
N LYS A 602 -4.94 -4.04 -3.24
CA LYS A 602 -4.41 -3.17 -2.19
C LYS A 602 -4.38 -3.89 -0.85
N SER A 603 -5.31 -4.82 -0.61
CA SER A 603 -5.30 -5.70 0.57
C SER A 603 -4.96 -7.14 0.19
N ALA A 604 -3.80 -7.64 0.58
CA ALA A 604 -3.34 -8.99 0.26
C ALA A 604 -2.64 -9.67 1.46
N PRO A 605 -2.59 -11.02 1.53
CA PRO A 605 -1.90 -11.71 2.61
C PRO A 605 -0.40 -11.39 2.68
N TYR A 606 0.14 -11.24 3.89
CA TYR A 606 1.57 -11.05 4.13
C TYR A 606 2.40 -12.26 3.66
N SER A 607 1.84 -13.47 3.68
CA SER A 607 2.52 -14.66 3.14
C SER A 607 2.91 -14.51 1.66
N TRP A 608 2.09 -13.83 0.85
CA TRP A 608 2.43 -13.55 -0.55
C TRP A 608 3.63 -12.60 -0.67
N MET A 609 3.72 -11.61 0.22
CA MET A 609 4.85 -10.71 0.30
C MET A 609 6.14 -11.46 0.69
N VAL A 610 6.09 -12.37 1.65
CA VAL A 610 7.24 -13.20 2.05
C VAL A 610 7.81 -14.01 0.87
N ASP A 611 6.94 -14.57 0.03
CA ASP A 611 7.39 -15.34 -1.13
C ASP A 611 7.89 -14.42 -2.25
N ALA A 612 7.25 -13.27 -2.47
CA ALA A 612 7.62 -12.33 -3.53
C ALA A 612 8.94 -11.58 -3.25
N TYR A 613 9.29 -11.30 -2.00
CA TYR A 613 10.56 -10.67 -1.65
C TYR A 613 11.76 -11.49 -2.13
N LYS A 614 11.70 -12.83 -2.01
CA LYS A 614 12.75 -13.72 -2.53
C LYS A 614 12.98 -13.53 -4.03
N VAL A 615 11.88 -13.41 -4.79
CA VAL A 615 11.93 -13.22 -6.24
C VAL A 615 12.59 -11.88 -6.55
N ILE A 616 12.17 -10.81 -5.87
CA ILE A 616 12.75 -9.47 -6.06
C ILE A 616 14.26 -9.47 -5.79
N TRP A 617 14.72 -10.12 -4.72
CA TRP A 617 16.15 -10.15 -4.38
C TRP A 617 16.98 -10.85 -5.45
N ASN A 618 16.49 -12.00 -5.94
CA ASN A 618 17.17 -12.75 -7.00
C ASN A 618 17.12 -12.00 -8.34
N ASP A 619 15.97 -11.46 -8.73
CA ASP A 619 15.82 -10.74 -10.00
C ASP A 619 16.76 -9.52 -10.08
N ILE A 620 16.94 -8.77 -8.97
CA ILE A 620 17.87 -7.64 -8.94
C ILE A 620 19.31 -8.13 -9.00
N SER A 621 19.65 -9.13 -8.20
CA SER A 621 21.03 -9.56 -8.05
C SER A 621 21.54 -10.49 -9.16
N ASP A 622 20.65 -11.04 -9.98
CA ASP A 622 21.00 -11.73 -11.24
C ASP A 622 21.14 -10.73 -12.40
N ALA A 623 20.62 -9.51 -12.26
CA ALA A 623 20.63 -8.50 -13.31
C ALA A 623 21.87 -7.59 -13.32
N ALA A 624 22.58 -7.46 -12.19
CA ALA A 624 23.74 -6.59 -12.01
C ALA A 624 24.91 -7.35 -11.35
N THR A 625 26.15 -6.88 -11.54
CA THR A 625 27.33 -7.51 -10.92
C THR A 625 27.65 -6.96 -9.53
N ILE A 626 27.16 -5.75 -9.22
CA ILE A 626 27.23 -5.17 -7.88
C ILE A 626 26.28 -5.89 -6.90
N PRO A 627 26.64 -6.02 -5.61
CA PRO A 627 25.84 -6.76 -4.64
C PRO A 627 24.46 -6.14 -4.40
N TYR A 628 23.47 -7.01 -4.18
CA TYR A 628 22.18 -6.61 -3.62
C TYR A 628 22.10 -6.97 -2.13
N ILE A 629 21.88 -5.96 -1.30
CA ILE A 629 21.71 -6.08 0.15
C ILE A 629 20.22 -6.33 0.44
N PRO A 630 19.83 -7.49 0.97
CA PRO A 630 18.43 -7.88 1.04
C PRO A 630 17.65 -7.08 2.08
N LEU A 631 16.63 -6.35 1.60
CA LEU A 631 15.62 -5.75 2.46
C LEU A 631 14.65 -6.81 2.99
N CYS A 632 14.36 -6.75 4.29
CA CYS A 632 13.26 -7.47 4.92
C CYS A 632 12.22 -6.50 5.51
N GLU A 633 10.95 -6.86 5.44
CA GLU A 633 9.84 -6.06 5.98
C GLU A 633 8.86 -6.97 6.73
N ALA A 634 8.47 -6.61 7.95
CA ALA A 634 7.58 -7.42 8.80
C ALA A 634 6.08 -7.34 8.39
N GLY A 635 5.78 -6.56 7.35
CA GLY A 635 4.45 -6.30 6.80
C GLY A 635 4.27 -4.81 6.49
N TRP A 636 3.14 -4.47 5.86
CA TRP A 636 2.81 -3.10 5.46
C TRP A 636 1.35 -2.81 5.76
N ASP A 637 1.05 -1.70 6.42
CA ASP A 637 -0.32 -1.29 6.68
C ASP A 637 -0.43 0.23 6.83
N SER A 638 -0.79 0.86 5.72
CA SER A 638 -0.83 2.32 5.59
C SER A 638 -2.21 2.94 5.88
N ARG A 639 -3.14 2.16 6.46
CA ARG A 639 -4.50 2.63 6.81
C ARG A 639 -4.55 3.88 7.70
N PRO A 640 -3.61 4.10 8.65
CA PRO A 640 -3.55 5.36 9.40
C PRO A 640 -3.52 6.61 8.51
N TRP A 641 -2.84 6.54 7.36
CA TRP A 641 -2.71 7.68 6.44
C TRP A 641 -3.79 7.74 5.36
N TYR A 642 -4.23 6.58 4.85
CA TYR A 642 -5.05 6.52 3.62
C TYR A 642 -6.41 5.81 3.80
N GLY A 643 -6.77 5.46 5.04
CA GLY A 643 -8.04 4.78 5.34
C GLY A 643 -8.23 3.51 4.52
N LEU A 644 -9.43 3.31 3.96
CA LEU A 644 -9.75 2.12 3.17
C LEU A 644 -9.02 2.04 1.82
N THR A 645 -8.54 3.17 1.30
CA THR A 645 -7.77 3.20 0.04
C THR A 645 -6.31 2.78 0.23
N ALA A 646 -5.89 2.54 1.47
CA ALA A 646 -4.56 2.11 1.84
C ALA A 646 -4.20 0.72 1.31
N ARG A 647 -2.90 0.53 1.11
CA ARG A 647 -2.31 -0.79 0.92
C ARG A 647 -2.08 -1.48 2.27
N VAL A 648 -2.44 -2.76 2.35
CA VAL A 648 -2.43 -3.58 3.57
C VAL A 648 -1.94 -4.99 3.29
N ARG A 649 -1.04 -5.49 4.15
CA ARG A 649 -0.57 -6.87 4.20
C ARG A 649 -1.17 -7.56 5.42
N THR A 650 -2.23 -8.33 5.19
CA THR A 650 -3.03 -8.95 6.24
C THR A 650 -2.38 -10.23 6.76
N GLY A 651 -2.76 -10.65 7.98
CA GLY A 651 -2.31 -11.93 8.53
C GLY A 651 -0.83 -12.02 8.87
N LYS A 652 -0.13 -10.89 9.08
CA LYS A 652 1.26 -10.90 9.57
C LYS A 652 1.35 -11.61 10.91
N SER A 653 2.42 -12.40 11.10
CA SER A 653 2.66 -13.16 12.33
C SER A 653 4.16 -13.31 12.60
N PRO A 654 4.58 -13.57 13.85
CA PRO A 654 5.98 -13.89 14.15
C PRO A 654 6.54 -15.04 13.32
N GLN A 655 5.73 -16.05 13.01
CA GLN A 655 6.15 -17.21 12.20
C GLN A 655 6.41 -16.82 10.74
N LEU A 656 5.55 -15.98 10.16
CA LEU A 656 5.78 -15.47 8.80
C LEU A 656 6.95 -14.49 8.76
N TRP A 657 7.16 -13.69 9.81
CA TRP A 657 8.34 -12.85 9.94
C TRP A 657 9.63 -13.66 10.03
N GLN A 658 9.64 -14.72 10.84
CA GLN A 658 10.75 -15.67 10.89
C GLN A 658 11.02 -16.29 9.50
N LYS A 659 9.98 -16.68 8.77
CA LYS A 659 10.12 -17.19 7.39
C LYS A 659 10.80 -16.16 6.47
N MET A 660 10.43 -14.87 6.55
CA MET A 660 11.09 -13.79 5.79
C MET A 660 12.59 -13.72 6.13
N LEU A 661 12.94 -13.69 7.41
CA LEU A 661 14.33 -13.64 7.86
C LEU A 661 15.13 -14.89 7.49
N ASP A 662 14.53 -16.08 7.58
CA ASP A 662 15.16 -17.33 7.15
C ASP A 662 15.40 -17.35 5.64
N ASN A 663 14.54 -16.71 4.85
CA ASN A 663 14.78 -16.55 3.42
C ASN A 663 15.96 -15.61 3.16
N ALA A 664 16.02 -14.46 3.83
CA ALA A 664 17.14 -13.52 3.69
C ALA A 664 18.47 -14.13 4.14
N ARG A 665 18.44 -14.89 5.25
CA ARG A 665 19.61 -15.65 5.72
C ARG A 665 20.12 -16.61 4.65
N ARG A 666 19.24 -17.41 4.04
CA ARG A 666 19.62 -18.34 2.96
C ARG A 666 20.19 -17.61 1.75
N TYR A 667 19.64 -16.45 1.40
CA TYR A 667 20.16 -15.60 0.34
C TYR A 667 21.58 -15.09 0.66
N CYS A 668 21.81 -14.54 1.85
CA CYS A 668 23.14 -14.07 2.29
C CYS A 668 24.17 -15.20 2.50
N ASP A 669 23.71 -16.43 2.78
CA ASP A 669 24.57 -17.59 2.98
C ASP A 669 25.15 -18.14 1.65
N GLU A 670 24.65 -17.69 0.49
CA GLU A 670 25.23 -18.03 -0.80
C GLU A 670 26.60 -17.34 -0.98
N PRO A 671 27.68 -18.07 -1.32
CA PRO A 671 29.03 -17.48 -1.43
C PRO A 671 29.17 -16.32 -2.41
N SER A 672 28.28 -16.22 -3.40
CA SER A 672 28.24 -15.13 -4.38
C SER A 672 27.55 -13.86 -3.86
N ARG A 673 27.00 -13.87 -2.65
CA ARG A 673 26.14 -12.80 -2.10
C ARG A 673 26.76 -12.07 -0.91
N THR A 674 28.08 -12.17 -0.72
CA THR A 674 28.82 -11.44 0.31
C THR A 674 29.21 -10.03 -0.14
N LEU A 675 29.33 -9.10 0.80
CA LEU A 675 29.91 -7.77 0.57
C LEU A 675 31.41 -7.85 0.23
N PRO A 676 32.00 -6.79 -0.36
CA PRO A 676 33.42 -6.78 -0.73
C PRO A 676 34.40 -7.05 0.43
N ASP A 677 34.01 -6.71 1.66
CA ASP A 677 34.80 -6.96 2.87
C ASP A 677 34.52 -8.32 3.52
N GLY A 678 33.79 -9.20 2.82
CA GLY A 678 33.48 -10.58 3.24
C GLY A 678 32.32 -10.70 4.23
N ARG A 679 31.70 -9.60 4.65
CA ARG A 679 30.51 -9.63 5.52
C ARG A 679 29.27 -10.09 4.75
N LYS A 680 28.34 -10.73 5.44
CA LYS A 680 27.04 -11.16 4.93
C LYS A 680 25.91 -10.19 5.29
#